data_AF-A0A0V1J7A2-F1
#
_entry.id   AF-A0A0V1J7A2-F1
#
_cell.length_a   1.000
_cell.length_b   1.000
_cell.length_c   1.000
_cell.angle_alpha   90.00
_cell.angle_beta   90.00
_cell.angle_gamma   90.00
#
_symmetry.space_group_name_H-M   'P 1'
#
loop_
_entity.id
_entity.type
_entity.pdbx_description
1 polymer ?
#
loop_
_entity_poly.entity_id
_entity_poly.type
_entity_poly.pdbx_seq_one_letter_code
_entity_poly.pdbx_strand_id
1 'polypeptide(L)'
;MEMVMAILYKAPAQPRGMTLIAGGAAVNWVANPVDVVQNAGHSFAKVLEHVIAADASNKFIAYNNIPPDVPKVNTKSNSKGLLMMNPGVQDEASWIVHTVPGFPKALRGYLFPPAEIQKGHLFICLTIKESEIDAIAMTLKIATPLIYHNDIPAEQINSRPNLRKLISDESKILPPLTVTQEISTAGPGGLKITIYSKGEKSRYVWTTRDKTLKSDCRILGRNIRLVTSPISVSGHASSLENDVSQWLISEPGNKFCAVDKPYQKSQTKEPAMAICIDDASIFTRFNEIAIFNSYIKMVIVYKAPAQNTGKALIAGVGAAAWQNTPDLTGAAGHVVVKSLEHVIAADAANKFIAYSNIPPDIPKVKTKSNSKGVLMMNPNVADEASWIVHTIPGFPKALRGYVFPPAEIQKGHLFICLTIKESEIDAIAMAIRIATPLIYHNDIPDAEINSRPNLKKLVNGESRLTPPLTVTRQISTAAAAGLKVTIYSKSEKSRYEIYRRVLVKKLKTSIKVWTTRDKTLKSDCRILGRNIKLVTSPITISGHASSLESDVSQWLISEPGNKFCAIDKPYQKSQAKEPSIAVCIDDATIFGHFNLIGQTQNTGKALIAGAAGAWQNTAAVTGANGHSFAKALEHVIAANAANKFIAYNNIPPDIPKVETKSNSKGVLMMNPGGADEASWIVHTIPGFPKALRGYVFPPAEIQKGHLLICLTIKESEIDAIAMAIRIATPLIYHNDIPDAEINSRPNLKKLVNGESRLTPPLTVTRQISTAAAAGLKVTIYSKSEKSRYEIYRRVLVKKLKATIKVWTTRDKTLKSDCRILGRNIKLVISPIAVNGQASSLENDVSQWLISEPGNKFCAIDKPYHKSQTKEPSMAVCIDDATIFGHFNLIGQNVENCT
;
A
#
# COMPACT_ATOMS: atom_id res chain seq x y z
N MET A 1 -28.42 3.97 -7.49
CA MET A 1 -27.28 4.88 -7.66
C MET A 1 -27.36 5.35 -9.10
N GLU A 2 -27.75 6.60 -9.33
CA GLU A 2 -27.78 7.17 -10.67
C GLU A 2 -26.38 7.09 -11.28
N MET A 3 -26.28 6.58 -12.50
CA MET A 3 -25.02 6.50 -13.22
C MET A 3 -24.64 7.91 -13.68
N VAL A 4 -23.56 8.45 -13.14
CA VAL A 4 -23.07 9.80 -13.51
C VAL A 4 -22.29 9.74 -14.82
N MET A 5 -21.45 8.71 -14.98
CA MET A 5 -20.66 8.49 -16.20
C MET A 5 -20.12 7.05 -16.29
N ALA A 6 -19.94 6.56 -17.52
CA ALA A 6 -19.23 5.34 -17.82
C ALA A 6 -18.27 5.47 -19.03
N ILE A 7 -17.15 4.77 -18.98
CA ILE A 7 -16.21 4.59 -20.10
C ILE A 7 -16.13 3.11 -20.43
N LEU A 8 -16.44 2.73 -21.66
CA LEU A 8 -16.28 1.37 -22.18
C LEU A 8 -15.11 1.33 -23.15
N TYR A 9 -14.17 0.42 -22.91
CA TYR A 9 -13.09 0.11 -23.83
C TYR A 9 -13.24 -1.32 -24.35
N LYS A 10 -13.41 -1.46 -25.66
CA LYS A 10 -13.47 -2.75 -26.36
C LYS A 10 -12.11 -2.97 -27.03
N ALA A 11 -11.38 -4.01 -26.64
CA ALA A 11 -10.10 -4.34 -27.27
C ALA A 11 -10.29 -4.98 -28.67
N PRO A 12 -9.29 -4.90 -29.55
CA PRO A 12 -9.27 -5.60 -30.84
C PRO A 12 -9.51 -7.10 -30.69
N ALA A 13 -10.34 -7.67 -31.57
CA ALA A 13 -10.74 -9.08 -31.58
C ALA A 13 -11.42 -9.59 -30.28
N GLN A 14 -11.73 -8.69 -29.32
CA GLN A 14 -12.44 -9.03 -28.09
C GLN A 14 -13.87 -8.50 -28.17
N PRO A 15 -14.90 -9.35 -28.30
CA PRO A 15 -16.28 -8.90 -28.36
C PRO A 15 -16.79 -8.43 -26.98
N ARG A 16 -16.17 -8.88 -25.89
CA ARG A 16 -16.46 -8.41 -24.52
C ARG A 16 -15.58 -7.21 -24.16
N GLY A 17 -16.20 -6.06 -23.91
CA GLY A 17 -15.50 -4.84 -23.48
C GLY A 17 -15.26 -4.77 -21.97
N MET A 18 -14.39 -3.85 -21.56
CA MET A 18 -14.10 -3.49 -20.17
C MET A 18 -14.71 -2.11 -19.86
N THR A 19 -15.41 -1.98 -18.74
CA THR A 19 -16.12 -0.75 -18.35
C THR A 19 -15.52 -0.14 -17.07
N LEU A 20 -15.40 1.18 -17.05
CA LEU A 20 -15.20 2.00 -15.86
C LEU A 20 -16.48 2.77 -15.58
N ILE A 21 -16.92 2.82 -14.33
CA ILE A 21 -18.09 3.59 -13.90
C ILE A 21 -17.65 4.55 -12.79
N ALA A 22 -17.94 5.84 -12.96
CA ALA A 22 -17.67 6.86 -11.95
C ALA A 22 -18.82 6.91 -10.91
N GLY A 23 -18.48 7.18 -9.64
CA GLY A 23 -19.47 7.37 -8.55
C GLY A 23 -19.58 6.23 -7.50
N GLY A 24 -18.73 5.20 -7.55
CA GLY A 24 -18.68 4.09 -6.56
C GLY A 24 -17.35 3.99 -5.80
N ALA A 25 -17.32 3.18 -4.72
CA ALA A 25 -16.10 2.90 -3.96
C ALA A 25 -15.10 2.07 -4.79
N ALA A 26 -13.99 2.71 -5.18
CA ALA A 26 -12.91 2.21 -6.05
C ALA A 26 -13.33 1.90 -7.50
N VAL A 27 -13.08 2.86 -8.41
CA VAL A 27 -13.23 2.68 -9.86
C VAL A 27 -12.18 1.68 -10.36
N ASN A 28 -12.61 0.52 -10.87
CA ASN A 28 -11.79 -0.53 -11.48
C ASN A 28 -12.38 -0.91 -12.83
N TRP A 29 -11.56 -1.44 -13.74
CA TRP A 29 -12.03 -2.06 -14.98
C TRP A 29 -12.85 -3.31 -14.66
N VAL A 30 -14.11 -3.32 -15.10
CA VAL A 30 -15.03 -4.46 -14.93
C VAL A 30 -15.40 -5.01 -16.30
N ALA A 31 -15.30 -6.33 -16.48
CA ALA A 31 -15.73 -6.96 -17.71
C ALA A 31 -17.24 -6.76 -17.91
N ASN A 32 -17.65 -6.39 -19.11
CA ASN A 32 -19.05 -6.23 -19.44
C ASN A 32 -19.78 -7.59 -19.32
N PRO A 33 -20.97 -7.66 -18.71
CA PRO A 33 -21.72 -8.91 -18.55
C PRO A 33 -21.97 -9.70 -19.84
N VAL A 34 -22.05 -9.04 -21.00
CA VAL A 34 -22.19 -9.70 -22.32
C VAL A 34 -21.35 -8.98 -23.38
N ASP A 35 -21.24 -9.61 -24.55
CA ASP A 35 -20.53 -9.06 -25.70
C ASP A 35 -21.25 -7.85 -26.30
N VAL A 36 -20.48 -6.89 -26.84
CA VAL A 36 -21.03 -5.67 -27.45
C VAL A 36 -21.84 -5.94 -28.73
N VAL A 37 -21.83 -7.17 -29.24
CA VAL A 37 -22.65 -7.57 -30.40
C VAL A 37 -24.08 -7.95 -30.01
N GLN A 38 -24.35 -8.17 -28.71
CA GLN A 38 -25.65 -8.60 -28.21
C GLN A 38 -26.48 -7.40 -27.77
N ASN A 39 -27.75 -7.32 -28.15
CA ASN A 39 -28.61 -6.22 -27.69
C ASN A 39 -28.97 -6.34 -26.19
N ALA A 40 -29.27 -7.55 -25.72
CA ALA A 40 -29.70 -7.78 -24.34
C ALA A 40 -28.50 -8.02 -23.42
N GLY A 41 -28.50 -7.36 -22.26
CA GLY A 41 -27.61 -7.72 -21.15
C GLY A 41 -26.34 -6.89 -20.99
N HIS A 42 -26.05 -5.91 -21.86
CA HIS A 42 -24.99 -4.92 -21.60
C HIS A 42 -25.49 -3.49 -21.41
N SER A 43 -24.78 -2.74 -20.58
CA SER A 43 -25.11 -1.37 -20.19
C SER A 43 -25.22 -0.41 -21.38
N PHE A 44 -24.34 -0.55 -22.37
CA PHE A 44 -24.33 0.35 -23.52
C PHE A 44 -25.54 0.20 -24.47
N ALA A 45 -26.03 -1.02 -24.70
CA ALA A 45 -27.24 -1.24 -25.50
C ALA A 45 -28.47 -0.71 -24.76
N LYS A 46 -28.49 -0.81 -23.43
CA LYS A 46 -29.54 -0.22 -22.59
C LYS A 46 -29.63 1.29 -22.75
N VAL A 47 -28.50 2.01 -22.75
CA VAL A 47 -28.48 3.47 -22.98
C VAL A 47 -28.99 3.82 -24.39
N LEU A 48 -28.75 2.95 -25.38
CA LEU A 48 -29.16 3.16 -26.77
C LEU A 48 -30.58 2.68 -27.08
N GLU A 49 -31.36 2.20 -26.12
CA GLU A 49 -32.66 1.58 -26.39
C GLU A 49 -33.62 2.52 -27.14
N HIS A 50 -33.60 3.81 -26.78
CA HIS A 50 -34.40 4.86 -27.41
C HIS A 50 -33.77 5.43 -28.70
N VAL A 51 -32.54 5.01 -29.03
CA VAL A 51 -31.84 5.38 -30.27
C VAL A 51 -32.05 4.30 -31.34
N ILE A 52 -32.18 3.03 -30.94
CA ILE A 52 -32.37 1.90 -31.85
C ILE A 52 -33.85 1.62 -32.17
N ALA A 53 -34.77 2.10 -31.35
CA ALA A 53 -36.22 2.01 -31.55
C ALA A 53 -36.86 3.35 -31.19
N ALA A 54 -38.01 3.66 -31.82
CA ALA A 54 -38.70 4.92 -31.58
C ALA A 54 -39.25 4.98 -30.15
N ASP A 55 -39.01 6.12 -29.49
CA ASP A 55 -39.51 6.42 -28.15
C ASP A 55 -40.34 7.71 -28.17
N ALA A 56 -41.45 7.71 -27.44
CA ALA A 56 -42.33 8.88 -27.39
C ALA A 56 -41.70 10.05 -26.64
N SER A 57 -40.92 9.77 -25.58
CA SER A 57 -40.41 10.77 -24.64
C SER A 57 -38.99 11.22 -25.00
N ASN A 58 -38.09 10.29 -25.31
CA ASN A 58 -36.69 10.59 -25.61
C ASN A 58 -36.51 11.06 -27.05
N LYS A 59 -35.63 12.05 -27.24
CA LYS A 59 -35.27 12.64 -28.53
C LYS A 59 -33.77 12.83 -28.59
N PHE A 60 -33.18 12.73 -29.78
CA PHE A 60 -31.74 12.74 -29.96
C PHE A 60 -31.27 13.29 -31.30
N ILE A 61 -30.02 13.75 -31.27
CA ILE A 61 -29.21 14.01 -32.46
C ILE A 61 -28.14 12.92 -32.55
N ALA A 62 -27.97 12.36 -33.74
CA ALA A 62 -26.88 11.45 -34.02
C ALA A 62 -25.91 12.07 -35.03
N TYR A 63 -24.63 12.02 -34.70
CA TYR A 63 -23.57 12.57 -35.53
C TYR A 63 -22.45 11.55 -35.75
N ASN A 64 -21.97 11.42 -36.99
CA ASN A 64 -20.91 10.47 -37.35
C ASN A 64 -20.32 10.85 -38.71
N ASN A 65 -18.99 10.82 -38.84
CA ASN A 65 -18.35 11.07 -40.12
C ASN A 65 -18.46 9.90 -41.12
N ILE A 66 -18.75 8.70 -40.64
CA ILE A 66 -19.06 7.51 -41.45
C ILE A 66 -20.39 6.96 -40.89
N PRO A 67 -21.53 7.58 -41.17
CA PRO A 67 -22.82 7.14 -40.63
C PRO A 67 -23.24 5.80 -41.25
N PRO A 68 -24.08 5.01 -40.56
CA PRO A 68 -24.58 3.76 -41.12
C PRO A 68 -25.44 3.99 -42.35
N ASP A 69 -25.36 3.07 -43.31
CA ASP A 69 -26.22 3.00 -44.49
C ASP A 69 -26.21 4.24 -45.39
N VAL A 70 -25.21 5.14 -45.27
CA VAL A 70 -24.97 6.27 -46.18
C VAL A 70 -23.63 6.07 -46.91
N PRO A 71 -23.64 5.48 -48.13
CA PRO A 71 -22.41 5.22 -48.87
C PRO A 71 -21.70 6.51 -49.26
N LYS A 72 -20.36 6.48 -49.27
CA LYS A 72 -19.48 7.53 -49.81
C LYS A 72 -19.52 8.89 -49.09
N VAL A 73 -20.11 8.96 -47.89
CA VAL A 73 -20.02 10.16 -47.05
C VAL A 73 -18.87 10.03 -46.07
N ASN A 74 -17.91 10.94 -46.15
CA ASN A 74 -16.80 11.06 -45.21
C ASN A 74 -16.50 12.55 -44.98
N THR A 75 -16.87 13.08 -43.82
CA THR A 75 -16.53 14.46 -43.45
C THR A 75 -15.07 14.58 -43.00
N LYS A 76 -14.52 15.80 -43.01
CA LYS A 76 -13.19 16.06 -42.43
C LYS A 76 -13.16 15.90 -40.91
N SER A 77 -14.30 15.96 -40.23
CA SER A 77 -14.44 15.63 -38.81
C SER A 77 -14.31 14.14 -38.57
N ASN A 78 -13.78 13.72 -37.42
CA ASN A 78 -13.81 12.32 -36.98
C ASN A 78 -14.79 12.10 -35.81
N SER A 79 -15.41 13.16 -35.33
CA SER A 79 -16.33 13.14 -34.18
C SER A 79 -17.53 12.24 -34.47
N LYS A 80 -17.86 11.36 -33.51
CA LYS A 80 -19.04 10.49 -33.56
C LYS A 80 -19.69 10.42 -32.19
N GLY A 81 -21.01 10.34 -32.16
CA GLY A 81 -21.75 10.33 -30.92
C GLY A 81 -23.23 10.64 -31.05
N LEU A 82 -23.85 10.79 -29.89
CA LEU A 82 -25.28 11.02 -29.72
C LEU A 82 -25.48 12.06 -28.63
N LEU A 83 -26.37 13.02 -28.87
CA LEU A 83 -26.86 13.95 -27.86
C LEU A 83 -28.34 13.66 -27.64
N MET A 84 -28.70 13.20 -26.46
CA MET A 84 -30.03 12.72 -26.11
C MET A 84 -30.64 13.59 -25.02
N MET A 85 -31.95 13.80 -25.07
CA MET A 85 -32.73 14.48 -24.03
C MET A 85 -34.16 13.97 -23.97
N ASN A 86 -34.80 14.12 -22.81
CA ASN A 86 -36.23 14.00 -22.67
C ASN A 86 -36.86 15.41 -22.57
N PRO A 87 -37.54 15.92 -23.62
CA PRO A 87 -38.14 17.25 -23.58
C PRO A 87 -39.23 17.43 -22.53
N GLY A 88 -39.78 16.33 -21.99
CA GLY A 88 -40.84 16.34 -20.99
C GLY A 88 -40.35 16.31 -19.55
N VAL A 89 -39.05 16.13 -19.31
CA VAL A 89 -38.45 16.01 -17.97
C VAL A 89 -37.26 16.95 -17.86
N GLN A 90 -37.30 17.83 -16.87
CA GLN A 90 -36.22 18.77 -16.61
C GLN A 90 -34.92 18.04 -16.23
N ASP A 91 -33.80 18.44 -16.84
CA ASP A 91 -32.45 17.93 -16.56
C ASP A 91 -32.22 16.43 -16.85
N GLU A 92 -33.02 15.83 -17.72
CA GLU A 92 -32.80 14.47 -18.24
C GLU A 92 -32.15 14.52 -19.62
N ALA A 93 -30.81 14.60 -19.64
CA ALA A 93 -30.02 14.59 -20.88
C ALA A 93 -28.76 13.71 -20.77
N SER A 94 -28.31 13.21 -21.91
CA SER A 94 -27.12 12.35 -22.00
C SER A 94 -26.30 12.66 -23.25
N TRP A 95 -24.98 12.57 -23.13
CA TRP A 95 -24.06 12.72 -24.24
C TRP A 95 -23.16 11.50 -24.36
N ILE A 96 -23.20 10.86 -25.54
CA ILE A 96 -22.42 9.67 -25.85
C ILE A 96 -21.40 10.02 -26.92
N VAL A 97 -20.14 9.66 -26.69
CA VAL A 97 -19.06 9.82 -27.66
C VAL A 97 -18.43 8.46 -27.93
N HIS A 98 -18.17 8.14 -29.18
CA HIS A 98 -17.60 6.83 -29.55
C HIS A 98 -16.66 6.91 -30.76
N THR A 99 -15.90 5.84 -30.99
CA THR A 99 -14.97 5.75 -32.13
C THR A 99 -15.48 4.86 -33.27
N VAL A 100 -16.62 4.17 -33.11
CA VAL A 100 -17.14 3.18 -34.08
C VAL A 100 -17.74 3.82 -35.34
N PRO A 101 -17.19 3.55 -36.54
CA PRO A 101 -17.84 3.93 -37.81
C PRO A 101 -19.05 3.05 -38.11
N GLY A 102 -20.06 3.60 -38.80
CA GLY A 102 -21.27 2.85 -39.19
C GLY A 102 -22.21 2.54 -38.02
N PHE A 103 -22.13 3.30 -36.93
CA PHE A 103 -22.89 3.06 -35.70
C PHE A 103 -23.31 4.38 -35.02
N PRO A 104 -24.43 4.41 -34.27
CA PRO A 104 -25.52 3.43 -34.26
C PRO A 104 -26.48 3.60 -35.44
N LYS A 105 -27.28 2.57 -35.75
CA LYS A 105 -28.36 2.68 -36.73
C LYS A 105 -29.60 3.32 -36.07
N ALA A 106 -29.76 4.63 -36.27
CA ALA A 106 -30.90 5.37 -35.72
C ALA A 106 -32.24 4.74 -36.13
N LEU A 107 -33.05 4.36 -35.13
CA LEU A 107 -34.39 3.78 -35.24
C LEU A 107 -34.49 2.48 -36.06
N ARG A 108 -33.39 1.72 -36.20
CA ARG A 108 -33.33 0.51 -37.05
C ARG A 108 -32.75 -0.71 -36.34
N GLY A 109 -32.90 -0.77 -35.02
CA GLY A 109 -32.42 -1.86 -34.18
C GLY A 109 -30.93 -1.78 -33.84
N TYR A 110 -30.53 -2.59 -32.86
CA TYR A 110 -29.14 -2.68 -32.42
C TYR A 110 -28.34 -3.58 -33.36
N LEU A 111 -27.31 -3.02 -33.99
CA LEU A 111 -26.34 -3.79 -34.76
C LEU A 111 -24.95 -3.18 -34.60
N PHE A 112 -24.07 -3.88 -33.89
CA PHE A 112 -22.66 -3.54 -33.87
C PHE A 112 -22.00 -3.95 -35.20
N PRO A 113 -21.25 -3.06 -35.89
CA PRO A 113 -20.65 -3.39 -37.19
C PRO A 113 -19.67 -4.57 -37.08
N PRO A 114 -19.88 -5.69 -37.82
CA PRO A 114 -19.02 -6.87 -37.69
C PRO A 114 -17.53 -6.61 -38.00
N ALA A 115 -17.24 -5.72 -38.96
CA ALA A 115 -15.88 -5.34 -39.33
C ALA A 115 -15.12 -4.65 -38.18
N GLU A 116 -15.84 -4.01 -37.27
CA GLU A 116 -15.28 -3.26 -36.14
C GLU A 116 -15.04 -4.16 -34.91
N ILE A 117 -15.41 -5.45 -34.97
CA ILE A 117 -15.06 -6.42 -33.92
C ILE A 117 -13.55 -6.63 -33.83
N GLN A 118 -12.85 -6.55 -34.97
CA GLN A 118 -11.41 -6.74 -35.06
C GLN A 118 -10.61 -5.51 -34.60
N LYS A 119 -11.28 -4.41 -34.23
CA LYS A 119 -10.63 -3.16 -33.85
C LYS A 119 -10.93 -2.75 -32.41
N GLY A 120 -10.01 -1.98 -31.84
CA GLY A 120 -10.13 -1.36 -30.53
C GLY A 120 -11.02 -0.12 -30.59
N HIS A 121 -11.97 0.01 -29.66
CA HIS A 121 -12.91 1.13 -29.61
C HIS A 121 -13.11 1.66 -28.19
N LEU A 122 -13.39 2.96 -28.11
CA LEU A 122 -13.70 3.67 -26.88
C LEU A 122 -15.10 4.26 -26.97
N PHE A 123 -15.86 4.17 -25.88
CA PHE A 123 -17.14 4.82 -25.69
C PHE A 123 -17.13 5.57 -24.36
N ILE A 124 -17.72 6.76 -24.36
CA ILE A 124 -17.93 7.58 -23.18
C ILE A 124 -19.41 7.90 -23.12
N CYS A 125 -20.04 7.66 -21.98
CA CYS A 125 -21.42 8.00 -21.71
C CYS A 125 -21.46 8.98 -20.53
N LEU A 126 -22.05 10.15 -20.74
CA LEU A 126 -22.14 11.23 -19.78
C LEU A 126 -23.60 11.56 -19.51
N THR A 127 -24.01 11.55 -18.24
CA THR A 127 -25.29 12.12 -17.83
C THR A 127 -25.08 13.61 -17.61
N ILE A 128 -25.75 14.46 -18.38
CA ILE A 128 -25.53 15.91 -18.41
C ILE A 128 -26.81 16.66 -18.03
N LYS A 129 -26.67 17.89 -17.54
CA LYS A 129 -27.83 18.78 -17.38
C LYS A 129 -28.31 19.26 -18.73
N GLU A 130 -29.60 19.54 -18.84
CA GLU A 130 -30.21 20.00 -20.09
C GLU A 130 -29.67 21.40 -20.47
N SER A 131 -29.25 22.20 -19.49
CA SER A 131 -28.59 23.50 -19.68
C SER A 131 -27.27 23.41 -20.45
N GLU A 132 -26.57 22.27 -20.39
CA GLU A 132 -25.25 22.11 -21.01
C GLU A 132 -25.33 21.80 -22.51
N ILE A 133 -26.51 21.46 -23.04
CA ILE A 133 -26.73 21.05 -24.43
C ILE A 133 -26.24 22.13 -25.41
N ASP A 134 -26.53 23.41 -25.16
CA ASP A 134 -26.14 24.47 -26.10
C ASP A 134 -24.61 24.71 -26.10
N ALA A 135 -23.95 24.50 -24.95
CA ALA A 135 -22.49 24.55 -24.85
C ALA A 135 -21.83 23.39 -25.62
N ILE A 136 -22.40 22.18 -25.54
CA ILE A 136 -21.96 21.02 -26.34
C ILE A 136 -22.24 21.25 -27.83
N ALA A 137 -23.39 21.82 -28.18
CA ALA A 137 -23.71 22.13 -29.57
C ALA A 137 -22.72 23.15 -30.17
N MET A 138 -22.26 24.12 -29.38
CA MET A 138 -21.25 25.08 -29.81
C MET A 138 -19.92 24.40 -30.17
N THR A 139 -19.47 23.43 -29.38
CA THR A 139 -18.21 22.70 -29.61
C THR A 139 -18.32 21.77 -30.81
N LEU A 140 -19.43 21.02 -30.92
CA LEU A 140 -19.74 20.18 -32.09
C LEU A 140 -19.80 21.01 -33.37
N LYS A 141 -20.43 22.18 -33.37
CA LYS A 141 -20.49 23.08 -34.54
C LYS A 141 -19.09 23.44 -35.05
N ILE A 142 -18.15 23.69 -34.15
CA ILE A 142 -16.76 23.99 -34.51
C ILE A 142 -16.03 22.76 -35.05
N ALA A 143 -16.33 21.57 -34.50
CA ALA A 143 -15.78 20.30 -34.98
C ALA A 143 -16.42 19.81 -36.30
N THR A 144 -17.52 20.41 -36.75
CA THR A 144 -18.20 20.14 -38.03
C THR A 144 -18.49 18.64 -38.31
N PRO A 145 -19.06 17.89 -37.36
CA PRO A 145 -19.50 16.52 -37.64
C PRO A 145 -20.72 16.53 -38.55
N LEU A 146 -20.93 15.46 -39.30
CA LEU A 146 -22.18 15.25 -40.02
C LEU A 146 -23.28 14.82 -39.05
N ILE A 147 -24.36 15.59 -39.00
CA ILE A 147 -25.62 15.17 -38.37
C ILE A 147 -26.39 14.30 -39.38
N TYR A 148 -26.65 13.04 -39.04
CA TYR A 148 -27.38 12.11 -39.93
C TYR A 148 -28.76 11.72 -39.40
N HIS A 149 -29.07 12.08 -38.15
CA HIS A 149 -30.40 11.94 -37.57
C HIS A 149 -30.65 13.07 -36.56
N ASN A 150 -31.87 13.60 -36.56
CA ASN A 150 -32.36 14.57 -35.58
C ASN A 150 -33.89 14.43 -35.50
N ASP A 151 -34.40 14.16 -34.31
CA ASP A 151 -35.83 14.18 -34.01
C ASP A 151 -36.19 15.17 -32.88
N ILE A 152 -35.24 16.00 -32.43
CA ILE A 152 -35.48 17.01 -31.41
C ILE A 152 -36.57 17.99 -31.88
N PRO A 153 -37.60 18.28 -31.06
CA PRO A 153 -38.66 19.22 -31.40
C PRO A 153 -38.15 20.61 -31.74
N ALA A 154 -38.80 21.28 -32.69
CA ALA A 154 -38.42 22.63 -33.14
C ALA A 154 -38.38 23.65 -31.99
N GLU A 155 -39.25 23.52 -30.98
CA GLU A 155 -39.25 24.38 -29.78
C GLU A 155 -37.92 24.27 -29.01
N GLN A 156 -37.44 23.05 -28.79
CA GLN A 156 -36.18 22.77 -28.11
C GLN A 156 -34.96 23.20 -28.94
N ILE A 157 -35.06 23.14 -30.26
CA ILE A 157 -34.03 23.64 -31.18
C ILE A 157 -33.99 25.18 -31.16
N ASN A 158 -35.15 25.83 -31.24
CA ASN A 158 -35.25 27.28 -31.32
C ASN A 158 -34.86 27.98 -30.02
N SER A 159 -35.04 27.34 -28.87
CA SER A 159 -34.56 27.85 -27.57
C SER A 159 -33.04 27.79 -27.41
N ARG A 160 -32.32 27.09 -28.30
CA ARG A 160 -30.88 26.82 -28.20
C ARG A 160 -30.14 27.28 -29.46
N PRO A 161 -29.58 28.50 -29.47
CA PRO A 161 -29.01 29.11 -30.66
C PRO A 161 -27.87 28.30 -31.31
N ASN A 162 -27.00 27.66 -30.53
CA ASN A 162 -25.92 26.84 -31.10
C ASN A 162 -26.43 25.48 -31.59
N LEU A 163 -27.42 24.90 -30.91
CA LEU A 163 -28.09 23.68 -31.38
C LEU A 163 -28.79 23.91 -32.72
N ARG A 164 -29.55 25.01 -32.85
CA ARG A 164 -30.17 25.41 -34.11
C ARG A 164 -29.14 25.56 -35.22
N LYS A 165 -28.00 26.20 -34.95
CA LYS A 165 -26.92 26.40 -35.93
C LYS A 165 -26.21 25.11 -36.31
N LEU A 166 -26.08 24.16 -35.37
CA LEU A 166 -25.51 22.84 -35.64
C LEU A 166 -26.39 22.02 -36.60
N ILE A 167 -27.72 22.12 -36.47
CA ILE A 167 -28.67 21.35 -37.29
C ILE A 167 -28.93 22.00 -38.66
N SER A 168 -28.94 23.34 -38.72
CA SER A 168 -29.25 24.10 -39.95
C SER A 168 -28.08 24.25 -40.94
N ASP A 169 -26.93 23.64 -40.67
CA ASP A 169 -25.73 23.64 -41.50
C ASP A 169 -25.27 25.07 -41.93
N GLU A 170 -25.33 26.03 -41.00
CA GLU A 170 -24.75 27.37 -41.20
C GLU A 170 -23.22 27.28 -41.38
N SER A 171 -22.78 27.04 -42.63
CA SER A 171 -21.41 26.69 -43.02
C SER A 171 -20.32 27.75 -42.73
N LYS A 172 -20.70 28.97 -42.35
CA LYS A 172 -19.74 30.05 -42.05
C LYS A 172 -19.37 30.08 -40.57
N ILE A 173 -18.31 29.35 -40.21
CA ILE A 173 -17.62 29.55 -38.94
C ILE A 173 -16.81 30.85 -39.00
N LEU A 174 -17.26 31.88 -38.29
CA LEU A 174 -16.51 33.11 -38.04
C LEU A 174 -15.57 32.93 -36.83
N PRO A 175 -14.46 33.68 -36.73
CA PRO A 175 -13.60 33.66 -35.56
C PRO A 175 -14.38 33.90 -34.25
N PRO A 176 -14.01 33.23 -33.13
CA PRO A 176 -12.83 32.38 -32.97
C PRO A 176 -12.98 30.99 -33.57
N LEU A 177 -11.93 30.51 -34.25
CA LEU A 177 -11.87 29.19 -34.92
C LEU A 177 -11.52 28.04 -33.96
N THR A 178 -11.46 28.34 -32.66
CA THR A 178 -11.22 27.41 -31.56
C THR A 178 -12.13 27.81 -30.40
N VAL A 179 -12.71 26.82 -29.73
CA VAL A 179 -13.54 27.04 -28.54
C VAL A 179 -13.12 26.06 -27.44
N THR A 180 -13.16 26.55 -26.21
CA THR A 180 -13.07 25.74 -25.00
C THR A 180 -14.35 25.96 -24.22
N GLN A 181 -15.05 24.88 -23.85
CA GLN A 181 -16.20 24.93 -22.98
C GLN A 181 -15.98 24.06 -21.75
N GLU A 182 -16.47 24.50 -20.60
CA GLU A 182 -16.52 23.70 -19.39
C GLU A 182 -17.97 23.38 -19.09
N ILE A 183 -18.27 22.09 -18.89
CA ILE A 183 -19.60 21.59 -18.51
C ILE A 183 -19.47 20.74 -17.25
N SER A 184 -20.59 20.42 -16.62
CA SER A 184 -20.65 19.47 -15.50
C SER A 184 -21.69 18.37 -15.73
N THR A 185 -21.38 17.16 -15.27
CA THR A 185 -22.38 16.07 -15.27
C THR A 185 -23.49 16.34 -14.26
N ALA A 186 -24.65 15.72 -14.46
CA ALA A 186 -25.76 15.78 -13.50
C ALA A 186 -25.47 14.98 -12.21
N GLY A 187 -26.14 15.32 -11.10
CA GLY A 187 -26.07 14.63 -9.80
C GLY A 187 -25.16 15.28 -8.73
N PRO A 188 -25.23 14.84 -7.45
CA PRO A 188 -24.39 15.34 -6.36
C PRO A 188 -22.90 15.08 -6.62
N GLY A 189 -22.08 16.13 -6.65
CA GLY A 189 -20.64 16.01 -6.92
C GLY A 189 -20.29 15.80 -8.40
N GLY A 190 -21.13 16.26 -9.33
CA GLY A 190 -20.93 16.13 -10.78
C GLY A 190 -19.51 16.45 -11.25
N LEU A 191 -19.04 15.66 -12.21
CA LEU A 191 -17.69 15.72 -12.76
C LEU A 191 -17.52 16.95 -13.65
N LYS A 192 -16.36 17.60 -13.54
CA LYS A 192 -15.98 18.72 -14.40
C LYS A 192 -15.42 18.19 -15.73
N ILE A 193 -16.00 18.64 -16.83
CA ILE A 193 -15.61 18.24 -18.18
C ILE A 193 -15.19 19.49 -18.95
N THR A 194 -14.02 19.46 -19.58
CA THR A 194 -13.54 20.50 -20.49
C THR A 194 -13.56 19.97 -21.91
N ILE A 195 -14.30 20.63 -22.79
CA ILE A 195 -14.38 20.29 -24.21
C ILE A 195 -13.54 21.30 -24.98
N TYR A 196 -12.64 20.79 -25.80
CA TYR A 196 -11.86 21.59 -26.73
C TYR A 196 -12.29 21.28 -28.15
N SER A 197 -12.50 22.30 -28.98
CA SER A 197 -12.81 22.10 -30.39
C SER A 197 -12.10 23.12 -31.26
N LYS A 198 -11.66 22.67 -32.44
CA LYS A 198 -11.06 23.52 -33.46
C LYS A 198 -11.71 23.26 -34.82
N GLY A 199 -11.91 24.34 -35.57
CA GLY A 199 -12.41 24.28 -36.94
C GLY A 199 -11.31 24.07 -37.97
N GLU A 200 -11.70 23.75 -39.20
CA GLU A 200 -10.79 23.47 -40.32
C GLU A 200 -9.81 24.63 -40.62
N LYS A 201 -10.30 25.87 -40.54
CA LYS A 201 -9.51 27.08 -40.83
C LYS A 201 -8.57 27.50 -39.69
N SER A 202 -8.61 26.80 -38.54
CA SER A 202 -7.76 27.11 -37.40
C SER A 202 -6.30 26.77 -37.68
N ARG A 203 -5.40 27.75 -37.54
CA ARG A 203 -3.95 27.53 -37.57
C ARG A 203 -3.41 26.98 -36.25
N TYR A 204 -4.25 26.87 -35.22
CA TYR A 204 -3.87 26.24 -33.96
C TYR A 204 -3.75 24.74 -34.14
N VAL A 205 -2.57 24.24 -33.79
CA VAL A 205 -2.25 22.81 -33.77
C VAL A 205 -2.10 22.41 -32.32
N TRP A 206 -2.70 21.29 -31.92
CA TRP A 206 -2.25 20.52 -30.76
C TRP A 206 -0.92 19.83 -31.14
N THR A 207 0.13 20.64 -31.37
CA THR A 207 1.51 20.33 -31.84
C THR A 207 1.71 19.38 -33.05
N THR A 208 2.88 19.46 -33.71
CA THR A 208 3.26 18.84 -35.03
C THR A 208 3.93 17.46 -34.88
N ARG A 209 4.02 16.46 -35.81
CA ARG A 209 3.94 16.26 -37.29
C ARG A 209 4.03 14.70 -37.57
N ASP A 210 3.66 14.15 -38.74
CA ASP A 210 4.48 13.55 -39.86
C ASP A 210 5.52 12.46 -39.48
N LYS A 211 5.76 11.51 -40.41
CA LYS A 211 6.46 10.20 -40.30
C LYS A 211 7.91 10.19 -39.77
N THR A 212 8.39 11.27 -39.14
CA THR A 212 9.77 11.42 -38.63
C THR A 212 9.86 11.83 -37.14
N LEU A 213 8.82 11.67 -36.31
CA LEU A 213 8.81 12.30 -34.96
C LEU A 213 8.96 11.37 -33.74
N LYS A 214 9.91 11.78 -32.88
CA LYS A 214 10.07 11.49 -31.44
C LYS A 214 9.50 12.68 -30.60
N SER A 215 9.41 12.53 -29.27
CA SER A 215 8.87 13.49 -28.28
C SER A 215 9.22 14.98 -28.53
N ASP A 216 8.25 15.90 -28.35
CA ASP A 216 8.44 17.37 -28.54
C ASP A 216 8.59 18.11 -27.19
N CYS A 217 9.64 18.94 -27.07
CA CYS A 217 10.07 19.65 -25.84
C CYS A 217 10.18 21.18 -26.04
N ARG A 218 9.48 21.78 -26.99
CA ARG A 218 9.64 23.22 -27.33
C ARG A 218 9.02 24.20 -26.32
N ILE A 219 8.12 23.74 -25.45
CA ILE A 219 7.54 24.55 -24.37
C ILE A 219 8.22 24.16 -23.06
N LEU A 220 8.95 25.09 -22.45
CA LEU A 220 9.67 24.85 -21.19
C LEU A 220 8.68 24.32 -20.13
N GLY A 221 8.88 23.09 -19.66
CA GLY A 221 8.06 22.46 -18.62
C GLY A 221 6.77 21.75 -19.08
N ARG A 222 6.46 21.70 -20.39
CA ARG A 222 5.29 20.95 -20.93
C ARG A 222 5.73 20.06 -22.10
N ASN A 223 5.66 18.74 -21.90
CA ASN A 223 6.10 17.75 -22.90
C ASN A 223 4.93 16.81 -23.25
N ILE A 224 4.80 16.46 -24.54
CA ILE A 224 3.93 15.37 -24.98
C ILE A 224 4.76 14.08 -25.02
N ARG A 225 4.28 13.05 -24.33
CA ARG A 225 4.86 11.71 -24.37
C ARG A 225 3.91 10.76 -25.08
N LEU A 226 4.46 9.94 -25.98
CA LEU A 226 3.68 8.94 -26.68
C LEU A 226 3.68 7.65 -25.84
N VAL A 227 2.50 7.06 -25.67
CA VAL A 227 2.35 5.71 -25.12
C VAL A 227 2.86 4.72 -26.16
N THR A 228 3.72 3.78 -25.77
CA THR A 228 4.23 2.77 -26.71
C THR A 228 3.16 1.69 -26.97
N SER A 229 3.06 1.23 -28.21
CA SER A 229 2.22 0.07 -28.57
C SER A 229 3.04 -1.22 -28.41
N PRO A 230 2.43 -2.37 -28.02
CA PRO A 230 1.01 -2.55 -27.72
C PRO A 230 0.65 -2.16 -26.28
N ILE A 231 -0.56 -1.65 -26.06
CA ILE A 231 -1.14 -1.45 -24.74
C ILE A 231 -1.87 -2.69 -24.22
N SER A 232 -2.09 -2.77 -22.91
CA SER A 232 -2.94 -3.80 -22.30
C SER A 232 -3.96 -3.16 -21.37
N VAL A 233 -5.24 -3.43 -21.60
CA VAL A 233 -6.35 -2.98 -20.74
C VAL A 233 -6.90 -4.21 -20.04
N SER A 234 -6.59 -4.36 -18.75
CA SER A 234 -6.99 -5.52 -17.92
C SER A 234 -6.67 -6.89 -18.54
N GLY A 235 -5.50 -7.01 -19.17
CA GLY A 235 -5.04 -8.24 -19.81
C GLY A 235 -5.41 -8.36 -21.30
N HIS A 236 -6.29 -7.51 -21.83
CA HIS A 236 -6.56 -7.46 -23.26
C HIS A 236 -5.54 -6.58 -23.99
N ALA A 237 -4.75 -7.17 -24.88
CA ALA A 237 -3.77 -6.46 -25.68
C ALA A 237 -4.43 -5.64 -26.80
N SER A 238 -3.87 -4.47 -27.09
CA SER A 238 -4.28 -3.60 -28.19
C SER A 238 -3.06 -2.92 -28.80
N SER A 239 -2.96 -2.84 -30.11
CA SER A 239 -1.84 -2.21 -30.82
C SER A 239 -2.31 -0.96 -31.57
N LEU A 240 -1.37 -0.09 -31.94
CA LEU A 240 -1.69 1.12 -32.70
C LEU A 240 -2.33 0.80 -34.07
N GLU A 241 -2.06 -0.38 -34.63
CA GLU A 241 -2.55 -0.80 -35.95
C GLU A 241 -4.01 -1.28 -35.92
N ASN A 242 -4.45 -1.80 -34.79
CA ASN A 242 -5.79 -2.37 -34.63
C ASN A 242 -6.67 -1.57 -33.66
N ASP A 243 -6.18 -0.53 -33.01
CA ASP A 243 -6.96 0.36 -32.15
C ASP A 243 -7.24 1.71 -32.84
N VAL A 244 -8.52 2.08 -32.94
CA VAL A 244 -8.91 3.38 -33.49
C VAL A 244 -9.20 4.42 -32.40
N SER A 245 -9.13 4.05 -31.12
CA SER A 245 -9.28 5.00 -30.02
C SER A 245 -8.06 5.93 -29.91
N GLN A 246 -8.31 7.19 -29.58
CA GLN A 246 -7.27 8.18 -29.34
C GLN A 246 -7.57 8.85 -28.00
N TRP A 247 -6.60 8.84 -27.11
CA TRP A 247 -6.75 9.40 -25.77
C TRP A 247 -5.41 9.89 -25.24
N LEU A 248 -5.47 10.77 -24.24
CA LEU A 248 -4.30 11.30 -23.54
C LEU A 248 -4.61 11.53 -22.06
N ILE A 249 -3.56 11.67 -21.26
CA ILE A 249 -3.64 12.02 -19.84
C ILE A 249 -2.68 13.19 -19.54
N SER A 250 -2.98 13.98 -18.52
CA SER A 250 -2.16 15.15 -18.14
C SER A 250 -1.06 14.82 -17.11
N GLU A 251 0.17 15.31 -17.28
CA GLU A 251 1.26 15.23 -16.27
C GLU A 251 1.85 16.62 -15.91
N PRO A 252 1.88 17.02 -14.61
CA PRO A 252 1.09 16.47 -13.51
C PRO A 252 -0.39 16.83 -13.70
N GLY A 253 -1.31 15.94 -13.34
CA GLY A 253 -2.72 16.28 -13.35
C GLY A 253 -3.65 15.10 -13.11
N ASN A 254 -4.95 15.39 -13.08
CA ASN A 254 -6.04 14.44 -12.83
C ASN A 254 -6.95 14.30 -14.06
N LYS A 255 -6.47 14.67 -15.25
CA LYS A 255 -7.30 14.74 -16.46
C LYS A 255 -7.03 13.56 -17.40
N PHE A 256 -8.11 12.92 -17.82
CA PHE A 256 -8.16 12.01 -18.95
C PHE A 256 -8.88 12.69 -20.11
N CYS A 257 -8.37 12.59 -21.34
CA CYS A 257 -9.06 13.14 -22.51
C CYS A 257 -9.20 12.09 -23.61
N ALA A 258 -10.39 12.00 -24.20
CA ALA A 258 -10.60 11.33 -25.47
C ALA A 258 -10.54 12.35 -26.61
N VAL A 259 -9.89 11.97 -27.70
CA VAL A 259 -9.67 12.82 -28.88
C VAL A 259 -10.24 12.10 -30.09
N ASP A 260 -10.88 12.83 -31.01
CA ASP A 260 -11.45 12.23 -32.21
C ASP A 260 -10.42 12.06 -33.35
N LYS A 261 -9.34 12.84 -33.32
CA LYS A 261 -8.26 12.84 -34.31
C LYS A 261 -6.98 12.20 -33.78
N PRO A 262 -6.30 11.38 -34.59
CA PRO A 262 -4.97 10.87 -34.23
C PRO A 262 -3.93 11.98 -34.27
N TYR A 263 -2.86 11.81 -33.50
CA TYR A 263 -1.74 12.74 -33.47
C TYR A 263 -0.92 12.70 -34.78
N GLN A 264 -1.37 13.44 -35.80
CA GLN A 264 -0.78 13.45 -37.15
C GLN A 264 -0.73 14.87 -37.73
N LYS A 265 0.23 15.17 -38.62
CA LYS A 265 0.36 16.49 -39.27
C LYS A 265 -0.90 16.93 -40.02
N SER A 266 -1.62 16.00 -40.62
CA SER A 266 -2.89 16.27 -41.33
C SER A 266 -3.89 17.02 -40.43
N GLN A 267 -3.85 16.80 -39.11
CA GLN A 267 -4.70 17.49 -38.13
C GLN A 267 -4.56 19.02 -38.17
N THR A 268 -3.46 19.58 -38.70
CA THR A 268 -3.28 21.03 -38.84
C THR A 268 -4.31 21.71 -39.77
N LYS A 269 -4.93 20.95 -40.66
CA LYS A 269 -5.91 21.43 -41.65
C LYS A 269 -7.27 20.73 -41.52
N GLU A 270 -7.51 20.08 -40.39
CA GLU A 270 -8.74 19.33 -40.13
C GLU A 270 -9.40 19.83 -38.84
N PRO A 271 -10.74 19.79 -38.76
CA PRO A 271 -11.44 20.01 -37.51
C PRO A 271 -11.15 18.85 -36.53
N ALA A 272 -11.14 19.15 -35.24
CA ALA A 272 -10.87 18.17 -34.18
C ALA A 272 -11.59 18.56 -32.88
N MET A 273 -11.91 17.55 -32.07
CA MET A 273 -12.52 17.69 -30.76
C MET A 273 -11.81 16.80 -29.73
N ALA A 274 -11.63 17.34 -28.53
CA ALA A 274 -11.16 16.60 -27.36
C ALA A 274 -12.09 16.83 -26.18
N ILE A 275 -12.43 15.76 -25.46
CA ILE A 275 -13.26 15.79 -24.27
C ILE A 275 -12.40 15.34 -23.10
N CYS A 276 -12.15 16.27 -22.19
CA CYS A 276 -11.29 16.06 -21.03
C CYS A 276 -12.12 15.99 -19.74
N ILE A 277 -11.98 14.90 -19.01
CA ILE A 277 -12.66 14.62 -17.75
C ILE A 277 -11.66 14.84 -16.61
N ASP A 278 -12.03 15.68 -15.64
CA ASP A 278 -11.24 15.92 -14.43
C ASP A 278 -11.67 14.95 -13.31
N ASP A 279 -11.07 13.75 -13.32
CA ASP A 279 -11.35 12.70 -12.34
C ASP A 279 -10.08 11.89 -12.05
N ALA A 280 -9.62 11.94 -10.80
CA ALA A 280 -8.38 11.29 -10.37
C ALA A 280 -8.43 9.76 -10.47
N SER A 281 -9.61 9.16 -10.30
CA SER A 281 -9.78 7.70 -10.34
C SER A 281 -9.66 7.17 -11.77
N ILE A 282 -10.24 7.89 -12.74
CA ILE A 282 -10.16 7.55 -14.17
C ILE A 282 -8.77 7.85 -14.71
N PHE A 283 -8.21 9.01 -14.34
CA PHE A 283 -6.83 9.34 -14.64
C PHE A 283 -5.89 8.21 -14.20
N THR A 284 -6.06 7.69 -12.97
CA THR A 284 -5.23 6.60 -12.45
C THR A 284 -5.28 5.36 -13.34
N ARG A 285 -6.46 4.96 -13.85
CA ARG A 285 -6.60 3.76 -14.70
C ARG A 285 -5.98 3.89 -16.07
N PHE A 286 -6.14 5.04 -16.71
CA PHE A 286 -5.46 5.30 -17.99
C PHE A 286 -3.96 5.53 -17.80
N ASN A 287 -3.55 6.09 -16.66
CA ASN A 287 -2.15 6.21 -16.29
C ASN A 287 -1.48 4.85 -16.05
N GLU A 288 -2.16 3.88 -15.41
CA GLU A 288 -1.68 2.49 -15.32
C GLU A 288 -1.40 1.92 -16.72
N ILE A 289 -2.33 2.05 -17.66
CA ILE A 289 -2.16 1.60 -19.06
C ILE A 289 -0.97 2.31 -19.73
N ALA A 290 -0.83 3.62 -19.52
CA ALA A 290 0.22 4.44 -20.09
C ALA A 290 1.61 4.15 -19.51
N ILE A 291 1.71 3.68 -18.26
CA ILE A 291 2.95 3.33 -17.55
C ILE A 291 3.45 1.91 -17.88
N PHE A 292 2.55 0.97 -18.19
CA PHE A 292 2.94 -0.38 -18.63
C PHE A 292 3.68 -0.40 -19.97
N ASN A 293 3.45 0.65 -20.74
CA ASN A 293 4.09 1.02 -21.97
C ASN A 293 4.86 2.32 -21.67
N SER A 294 5.60 2.99 -22.53
CA SER A 294 6.54 4.05 -22.08
C SER A 294 7.73 3.52 -21.26
N TYR A 295 8.89 4.12 -21.51
CA TYR A 295 10.14 3.78 -20.85
C TYR A 295 10.02 3.92 -19.32
N ILE A 296 10.02 2.80 -18.59
CA ILE A 296 10.08 2.78 -17.13
C ILE A 296 11.45 3.33 -16.71
N LYS A 297 11.52 4.63 -16.40
CA LYS A 297 12.78 5.31 -16.04
C LYS A 297 13.42 4.73 -14.78
N MET A 298 12.58 4.46 -13.79
CA MET A 298 12.95 3.81 -12.53
C MET A 298 11.69 3.23 -11.89
N VAL A 299 11.84 2.05 -11.29
CA VAL A 299 10.83 1.47 -10.41
C VAL A 299 11.48 0.85 -9.18
N ILE A 300 10.86 1.06 -8.01
CA ILE A 300 11.16 0.35 -6.76
C ILE A 300 9.90 -0.40 -6.35
N VAL A 301 9.97 -1.72 -6.24
CA VAL A 301 8.89 -2.57 -5.71
C VAL A 301 9.29 -3.13 -4.36
N TYR A 302 8.43 -2.95 -3.37
CA TYR A 302 8.50 -3.58 -2.07
C TYR A 302 7.39 -4.63 -1.95
N LYS A 303 7.75 -5.90 -1.93
CA LYS A 303 6.83 -7.01 -1.64
C LYS A 303 6.90 -7.30 -0.15
N ALA A 304 5.79 -7.22 0.56
CA ALA A 304 5.76 -7.60 1.98
C ALA A 304 5.66 -9.13 2.16
N PRO A 305 6.03 -9.66 3.35
CA PRO A 305 5.85 -11.06 3.70
C PRO A 305 4.40 -11.53 3.56
N ALA A 306 4.19 -12.75 3.07
CA ALA A 306 2.88 -13.37 2.88
C ALA A 306 1.89 -12.57 1.99
N GLN A 307 2.40 -11.62 1.20
CA GLN A 307 1.63 -10.88 0.20
C GLN A 307 2.03 -11.33 -1.20
N ASN A 308 1.03 -11.58 -2.04
CA ASN A 308 1.22 -11.84 -3.47
C ASN A 308 1.37 -10.54 -4.27
N THR A 309 0.77 -9.45 -3.79
CA THR A 309 0.91 -8.10 -4.37
C THR A 309 2.06 -7.33 -3.72
N GLY A 310 2.72 -6.47 -4.48
CA GLY A 310 3.73 -5.52 -3.99
C GLY A 310 3.22 -4.08 -3.92
N LYS A 311 4.07 -3.20 -3.40
CA LYS A 311 3.92 -1.74 -3.43
C LYS A 311 5.02 -1.16 -4.31
N ALA A 312 4.66 -0.41 -5.35
CA ALA A 312 5.58 0.18 -6.32
C ALA A 312 5.70 1.71 -6.15
N LEU A 313 6.91 2.23 -6.32
CA LEU A 313 7.21 3.62 -6.62
C LEU A 313 7.78 3.69 -8.04
N ILE A 314 7.21 4.53 -8.89
CA ILE A 314 7.58 4.63 -10.30
C ILE A 314 7.94 6.09 -10.63
N ALA A 315 9.10 6.32 -11.25
CA ALA A 315 9.52 7.65 -11.64
C ALA A 315 8.74 8.17 -12.87
N GLY A 316 8.16 9.37 -12.74
CA GLY A 316 7.46 10.05 -13.84
C GLY A 316 6.02 10.46 -13.53
N VAL A 317 5.46 10.00 -12.42
CA VAL A 317 4.08 10.29 -11.99
C VAL A 317 4.07 11.37 -10.90
N GLY A 318 3.22 12.39 -11.03
CA GLY A 318 3.00 13.41 -10.01
C GLY A 318 2.56 12.79 -8.68
N ALA A 319 3.08 13.34 -7.57
CA ALA A 319 2.96 12.85 -6.19
C ALA A 319 3.16 11.33 -6.08
N ALA A 320 4.43 10.90 -6.07
CA ALA A 320 4.81 9.55 -5.71
C ALA A 320 4.05 9.12 -4.45
N ALA A 321 3.23 8.10 -4.60
CA ALA A 321 2.61 7.38 -3.53
C ALA A 321 2.84 5.90 -3.85
N TRP A 322 2.89 5.07 -2.82
CA TRP A 322 2.96 3.63 -3.02
C TRP A 322 1.73 3.15 -3.80
N GLN A 323 1.95 2.59 -4.99
CA GLN A 323 0.91 2.00 -5.83
C GLN A 323 0.86 0.49 -5.61
N ASN A 324 -0.33 -0.10 -5.60
CA ASN A 324 -0.44 -1.56 -5.57
C ASN A 324 0.02 -2.13 -6.91
N THR A 325 0.85 -3.17 -6.88
CA THR A 325 1.08 -3.99 -8.07
C THR A 325 -0.02 -5.04 -8.17
N PRO A 326 -0.31 -5.54 -9.38
CA PRO A 326 -0.96 -6.83 -9.54
C PRO A 326 -0.15 -7.96 -8.89
N ASP A 327 -0.75 -9.15 -8.83
CA ASP A 327 -0.14 -10.35 -8.24
C ASP A 327 1.23 -10.65 -8.89
N LEU A 328 2.30 -10.57 -8.09
CA LEU A 328 3.67 -10.77 -8.52
C LEU A 328 4.03 -12.25 -8.74
N THR A 329 3.11 -13.19 -8.47
CA THR A 329 3.32 -14.62 -8.74
C THR A 329 2.89 -15.00 -10.15
N GLY A 330 2.03 -14.20 -10.79
CA GLY A 330 1.59 -14.38 -12.17
C GLY A 330 2.46 -13.62 -13.17
N ALA A 331 2.39 -14.00 -14.45
CA ALA A 331 3.14 -13.30 -15.51
C ALA A 331 2.41 -12.04 -16.05
N ALA A 332 1.18 -11.76 -15.60
CA ALA A 332 0.32 -10.77 -16.24
C ALA A 332 0.43 -9.38 -15.57
N GLY A 333 0.79 -8.38 -16.37
CA GLY A 333 0.43 -6.99 -16.13
C GLY A 333 1.05 -6.33 -14.89
N HIS A 334 2.29 -6.67 -14.51
CA HIS A 334 2.98 -5.96 -13.42
C HIS A 334 4.41 -5.54 -13.79
N VAL A 335 4.88 -4.48 -13.12
CA VAL A 335 6.16 -3.80 -13.44
C VAL A 335 7.38 -4.70 -13.36
N VAL A 336 7.40 -5.69 -12.46
CA VAL A 336 8.52 -6.66 -12.35
C VAL A 336 8.66 -7.55 -13.58
N VAL A 337 7.56 -8.09 -14.13
CA VAL A 337 7.60 -8.90 -15.37
C VAL A 337 8.05 -8.01 -16.53
N LYS A 338 7.49 -6.80 -16.64
CA LYS A 338 7.82 -5.88 -17.72
C LYS A 338 9.31 -5.55 -17.74
N SER A 339 9.90 -5.22 -16.58
CA SER A 339 11.34 -4.99 -16.46
C SER A 339 12.20 -6.21 -16.83
N LEU A 340 11.63 -7.42 -16.85
CA LEU A 340 12.33 -8.67 -17.12
C LEU A 340 11.91 -9.32 -18.44
N GLU A 341 11.13 -8.65 -19.30
CA GLU A 341 10.52 -9.28 -20.48
C GLU A 341 11.55 -9.95 -21.40
N HIS A 342 12.68 -9.28 -21.63
CA HIS A 342 13.81 -9.79 -22.42
C HIS A 342 14.75 -10.74 -21.65
N VAL A 343 14.51 -10.92 -20.35
CA VAL A 343 15.26 -11.84 -19.48
C VAL A 343 14.53 -13.17 -19.36
N ILE A 344 13.20 -13.16 -19.36
CA ILE A 344 12.36 -14.36 -19.21
C ILE A 344 12.05 -15.03 -20.55
N ALA A 345 12.14 -14.30 -21.66
CA ALA A 345 11.94 -14.81 -23.01
C ALA A 345 13.08 -14.33 -23.92
N ALA A 346 13.37 -15.11 -24.97
CA ALA A 346 14.42 -14.77 -25.92
C ALA A 346 14.05 -13.52 -26.72
N ASP A 347 14.99 -12.59 -26.84
CA ASP A 347 14.87 -11.37 -27.63
C ASP A 347 16.08 -11.24 -28.57
N ALA A 348 15.81 -10.97 -29.85
CA ALA A 348 16.86 -10.90 -30.85
C ALA A 348 17.78 -9.68 -30.65
N ALA A 349 17.24 -8.57 -30.14
CA ALA A 349 17.98 -7.32 -29.96
C ALA A 349 18.66 -7.27 -28.58
N ASN A 350 17.90 -7.45 -27.50
CA ASN A 350 18.38 -7.28 -26.14
C ASN A 350 19.30 -8.41 -25.68
N LYS A 351 20.34 -8.06 -24.90
CA LYS A 351 21.34 -8.96 -24.32
C LYS A 351 21.60 -8.59 -22.87
N PHE A 352 21.93 -9.56 -22.03
CA PHE A 352 22.04 -9.37 -20.59
C PHE A 352 23.02 -10.32 -19.89
N ILE A 353 23.46 -9.86 -18.72
CA ILE A 353 24.14 -10.66 -17.72
C ILE A 353 23.22 -10.79 -16.52
N ALA A 354 23.02 -12.02 -16.04
CA ALA A 354 22.29 -12.28 -14.81
C ALA A 354 23.24 -12.81 -13.73
N TYR A 355 23.14 -12.22 -12.52
CA TYR A 355 24.00 -12.56 -11.39
C TYR A 355 23.20 -12.80 -10.12
N SER A 356 23.64 -13.75 -9.31
CA SER A 356 23.00 -14.08 -8.03
C SER A 356 23.97 -14.80 -7.12
N ASN A 357 23.73 -14.76 -5.82
CA ASN A 357 24.38 -15.67 -4.89
C ASN A 357 23.66 -17.01 -4.74
N ILE A 358 22.38 -17.08 -5.13
CA ILE A 358 21.54 -18.29 -5.15
C ILE A 358 20.79 -18.25 -6.49
N PRO A 359 21.44 -18.65 -7.60
CA PRO A 359 20.81 -18.63 -8.92
C PRO A 359 19.67 -19.68 -9.02
N PRO A 360 18.71 -19.49 -9.94
CA PRO A 360 17.66 -20.49 -10.20
C PRO A 360 18.25 -21.83 -10.64
N ASP A 361 17.62 -22.93 -10.22
CA ASP A 361 17.87 -24.28 -10.73
C ASP A 361 19.32 -24.81 -10.63
N ILE A 362 20.17 -24.18 -9.80
CA ILE A 362 21.53 -24.66 -9.51
C ILE A 362 21.61 -25.00 -8.02
N PRO A 363 21.44 -26.28 -7.64
CA PRO A 363 21.46 -26.70 -6.24
C PRO A 363 22.80 -26.43 -5.57
N LYS A 364 22.77 -26.11 -4.27
CA LYS A 364 23.94 -26.01 -3.38
C LYS A 364 24.96 -24.91 -3.69
N VAL A 365 24.71 -24.07 -4.70
CA VAL A 365 25.55 -22.90 -4.97
C VAL A 365 25.13 -21.73 -4.07
N LYS A 366 26.05 -21.28 -3.22
CA LYS A 366 25.91 -20.09 -2.39
C LYS A 366 27.23 -19.33 -2.32
N THR A 367 27.31 -18.17 -2.98
CA THR A 367 28.51 -17.32 -2.88
C THR A 367 28.51 -16.53 -1.56
N LYS A 368 29.66 -15.96 -1.19
CA LYS A 368 29.75 -15.03 -0.05
C LYS A 368 29.08 -13.69 -0.34
N SER A 369 28.81 -13.35 -1.59
CA SER A 369 28.01 -12.19 -1.95
C SER A 369 26.55 -12.42 -1.59
N ASN A 370 25.77 -11.35 -1.37
CA ASN A 370 24.31 -11.45 -1.34
C ASN A 370 23.66 -10.77 -2.55
N SER A 371 24.48 -10.12 -3.38
CA SER A 371 24.07 -9.36 -4.55
C SER A 371 23.37 -10.24 -5.58
N LYS A 372 22.23 -9.75 -6.09
CA LYS A 372 21.45 -10.37 -7.17
C LYS A 372 20.91 -9.29 -8.10
N GLY A 373 20.81 -9.61 -9.37
CA GLY A 373 20.36 -8.65 -10.36
C GLY A 373 20.60 -9.07 -11.80
N VAL A 374 20.26 -8.16 -12.69
CA VAL A 374 20.42 -8.29 -14.14
C VAL A 374 20.95 -6.98 -14.68
N LEU A 375 21.96 -7.04 -15.55
CA LEU A 375 22.46 -5.91 -16.32
C LEU A 375 22.17 -6.20 -17.79
N MET A 376 21.35 -5.38 -18.44
CA MET A 376 20.92 -5.59 -19.82
C MET A 376 21.21 -4.38 -20.70
N MET A 377 21.39 -4.62 -22.00
CA MET A 377 21.62 -3.63 -23.03
C MET A 377 21.03 -4.08 -24.36
N ASN A 378 20.70 -3.13 -25.23
CA ASN A 378 20.52 -3.38 -26.65
C ASN A 378 21.76 -2.89 -27.40
N PRO A 379 22.62 -3.79 -27.92
CA PRO A 379 23.84 -3.41 -28.64
C PRO A 379 23.55 -2.67 -29.95
N ASN A 380 22.31 -2.71 -30.46
CA ASN A 380 21.93 -2.06 -31.71
C ASN A 380 21.36 -0.65 -31.50
N VAL A 381 21.11 -0.23 -30.26
CA VAL A 381 20.46 1.05 -29.94
C VAL A 381 21.24 1.77 -28.86
N ALA A 382 21.79 2.93 -29.22
CA ALA A 382 22.54 3.75 -28.28
C ALA A 382 21.68 4.16 -27.08
N ASP A 383 22.27 4.08 -25.88
CA ASP A 383 21.66 4.45 -24.59
C ASP A 383 20.39 3.64 -24.20
N GLU A 384 20.22 2.44 -24.75
CA GLU A 384 19.19 1.49 -24.33
C GLU A 384 19.78 0.40 -23.43
N ALA A 385 19.89 0.71 -22.14
CA ALA A 385 20.37 -0.22 -21.12
C ALA A 385 19.57 -0.11 -19.82
N SER A 386 19.52 -1.21 -19.06
CA SER A 386 18.89 -1.22 -17.74
C SER A 386 19.64 -2.07 -16.73
N TRP A 387 19.52 -1.69 -15.46
CA TRP A 387 20.11 -2.41 -14.34
C TRP A 387 19.06 -2.71 -13.29
N ILE A 388 18.96 -3.99 -12.95
CA ILE A 388 18.02 -4.54 -11.98
C ILE A 388 18.79 -5.04 -10.77
N VAL A 389 18.29 -4.69 -9.58
CA VAL A 389 18.81 -5.16 -8.29
C VAL A 389 17.65 -5.70 -7.48
N HIS A 390 17.80 -6.90 -6.92
CA HIS A 390 16.74 -7.51 -6.11
C HIS A 390 17.29 -8.37 -4.98
N THR A 391 16.38 -8.79 -4.10
CA THR A 391 16.69 -9.60 -2.91
C THR A 391 16.27 -11.07 -3.05
N ILE A 392 15.46 -11.39 -4.07
CA ILE A 392 14.79 -12.69 -4.28
C ILE A 392 15.80 -13.79 -4.70
N PRO A 393 16.04 -14.84 -3.90
CA PRO A 393 16.85 -15.99 -4.30
C PRO A 393 16.11 -16.90 -5.30
N GLY A 394 16.85 -17.59 -6.18
CA GLY A 394 16.27 -18.47 -7.19
C GLY A 394 15.55 -17.73 -8.33
N PHE A 395 15.88 -16.45 -8.56
CA PHE A 395 15.21 -15.55 -9.49
C PHE A 395 16.20 -14.61 -10.18
N PRO A 396 15.92 -14.10 -11.40
CA PRO A 396 14.94 -14.61 -12.37
C PRO A 396 15.42 -15.88 -13.08
N LYS A 397 14.51 -16.62 -13.75
CA LYS A 397 14.87 -17.74 -14.62
C LYS A 397 15.21 -17.23 -16.02
N ALA A 398 16.51 -17.12 -16.33
CA ALA A 398 16.97 -16.66 -17.64
C ALA A 398 16.40 -17.54 -18.77
N LEU A 399 15.68 -16.90 -19.70
CA LEU A 399 15.08 -17.44 -20.93
C LEU A 399 14.09 -18.59 -20.72
N ARG A 400 13.51 -18.72 -19.51
CA ARG A 400 12.68 -19.88 -19.12
C ARG A 400 11.31 -19.49 -18.55
N GLY A 401 10.81 -18.33 -18.95
CA GLY A 401 9.53 -17.79 -18.49
C GLY A 401 9.58 -17.18 -17.09
N TYR A 402 8.52 -16.47 -16.75
CA TYR A 402 8.38 -15.84 -15.45
C TYR A 402 7.90 -16.84 -14.41
N VAL A 403 8.69 -17.04 -13.35
CA VAL A 403 8.30 -17.83 -12.18
C VAL A 403 8.80 -17.14 -10.93
N PHE A 404 7.89 -16.66 -10.10
CA PHE A 404 8.24 -16.17 -8.76
C PHE A 404 8.47 -17.37 -7.83
N PRO A 405 9.60 -17.46 -7.10
CA PRO A 405 9.88 -18.62 -6.25
C PRO A 405 8.85 -18.80 -5.11
N PRO A 406 8.14 -19.94 -5.00
CA PRO A 406 7.09 -20.13 -4.00
C PRO A 406 7.57 -19.97 -2.55
N ALA A 407 8.80 -20.41 -2.25
CA ALA A 407 9.41 -20.28 -0.93
C ALA A 407 9.63 -18.82 -0.48
N GLU A 408 9.61 -17.89 -1.42
CA GLU A 408 9.86 -16.46 -1.18
C GLU A 408 8.56 -15.64 -1.07
N ILE A 409 7.38 -16.27 -1.25
CA ILE A 409 6.08 -15.64 -1.01
C ILE A 409 5.94 -15.22 0.46
N GLN A 410 6.42 -16.07 1.37
CA GLN A 410 6.36 -15.83 2.82
C GLN A 410 7.35 -14.77 3.31
N LYS A 411 8.17 -14.17 2.43
CA LYS A 411 9.20 -13.21 2.81
C LYS A 411 9.01 -11.85 2.14
N GLY A 412 9.52 -10.83 2.82
CA GLY A 412 9.60 -9.47 2.33
C GLY A 412 10.80 -9.28 1.39
N HIS A 413 10.58 -8.64 0.25
CA HIS A 413 11.57 -8.45 -0.80
C HIS A 413 11.54 -7.04 -1.39
N LEU A 414 12.73 -6.55 -1.73
CA LEU A 414 12.95 -5.35 -2.53
C LEU A 414 13.38 -5.73 -3.96
N PHE A 415 12.86 -4.99 -4.94
CA PHE A 415 13.22 -5.03 -6.36
C PHE A 415 13.37 -3.60 -6.87
N ILE A 416 14.45 -3.32 -7.60
CA ILE A 416 14.76 -2.01 -8.18
C ILE A 416 15.13 -2.24 -9.63
N CYS A 417 14.55 -1.45 -10.54
CA CYS A 417 14.97 -1.38 -11.94
C CYS A 417 15.27 0.08 -12.29
N LEU A 418 16.40 0.30 -12.98
CA LEU A 418 16.90 1.60 -13.41
C LEU A 418 17.19 1.55 -14.91
N THR A 419 16.64 2.48 -15.70
CA THR A 419 17.16 2.73 -17.06
C THR A 419 18.46 3.50 -16.95
N ILE A 420 19.54 2.98 -17.50
CA ILE A 420 20.88 3.56 -17.42
C ILE A 420 21.37 3.92 -18.82
N LYS A 421 22.29 4.87 -18.90
CA LYS A 421 23.02 5.09 -20.16
C LYS A 421 23.96 3.94 -20.40
N GLU A 422 24.18 3.63 -21.67
CA GLU A 422 25.06 2.52 -22.07
C GLU A 422 26.51 2.79 -21.62
N SER A 423 26.92 4.06 -21.56
CA SER A 423 28.22 4.49 -21.05
C SER A 423 28.47 4.13 -19.57
N GLU A 424 27.42 3.90 -18.78
CA GLU A 424 27.52 3.61 -17.34
C GLU A 424 27.77 2.12 -17.05
N ILE A 425 27.63 1.25 -18.04
CA ILE A 425 27.71 -0.21 -17.88
C ILE A 425 29.06 -0.64 -17.31
N ASP A 426 30.17 -0.08 -17.78
CA ASP A 426 31.50 -0.47 -17.28
C ASP A 426 31.72 -0.06 -15.81
N ALA A 427 31.17 1.09 -15.40
CA ALA A 427 31.19 1.55 -14.01
C ALA A 427 30.38 0.62 -13.10
N ILE A 428 29.21 0.18 -13.56
CA ILE A 428 28.37 -0.80 -12.84
C ILE A 428 29.07 -2.15 -12.78
N ALA A 429 29.63 -2.63 -13.90
CA ALA A 429 30.36 -3.89 -13.96
C ALA A 429 31.54 -3.92 -12.97
N MET A 430 32.27 -2.80 -12.81
CA MET A 430 33.32 -2.68 -11.80
C MET A 430 32.77 -2.89 -10.38
N ALA A 431 31.65 -2.27 -10.05
CA ALA A 431 31.02 -2.38 -8.73
C ALA A 431 30.54 -3.82 -8.46
N ILE A 432 29.88 -4.45 -9.43
CA ILE A 432 29.44 -5.85 -9.37
C ILE A 432 30.65 -6.78 -9.18
N ARG A 433 31.73 -6.56 -9.94
CA ARG A 433 32.97 -7.37 -9.84
C ARG A 433 33.56 -7.34 -8.43
N ILE A 434 33.59 -6.16 -7.80
CA ILE A 434 34.09 -6.01 -6.42
C ILE A 434 33.21 -6.74 -5.40
N ALA A 435 31.90 -6.82 -5.66
CA ALA A 435 30.95 -7.55 -4.82
C ALA A 435 30.94 -9.07 -5.08
N THR A 436 31.67 -9.55 -6.09
CA THR A 436 31.89 -10.96 -6.44
C THR A 436 30.64 -11.87 -6.37
N PRO A 437 29.51 -11.52 -7.03
CA PRO A 437 28.41 -12.46 -7.21
C PRO A 437 28.78 -13.54 -8.25
N LEU A 438 27.97 -14.60 -8.34
CA LEU A 438 28.10 -15.56 -9.43
C LEU A 438 27.32 -15.05 -10.64
N ILE A 439 27.96 -14.98 -11.79
CA ILE A 439 27.29 -14.83 -13.09
C ILE A 439 26.75 -16.20 -13.50
N TYR A 440 25.44 -16.31 -13.73
CA TYR A 440 24.79 -17.56 -14.12
C TYR A 440 24.18 -17.53 -15.52
N HIS A 441 24.15 -16.36 -16.16
CA HIS A 441 23.80 -16.19 -17.55
C HIS A 441 24.55 -14.99 -18.14
N ASN A 442 25.02 -15.12 -19.39
CA ASN A 442 25.60 -14.06 -20.18
C ASN A 442 25.37 -14.38 -21.67
N ASP A 443 24.75 -13.47 -22.39
CA ASP A 443 24.63 -13.52 -23.86
C ASP A 443 25.12 -12.21 -24.52
N ILE A 444 25.77 -11.32 -23.77
CA ILE A 444 26.34 -10.08 -24.31
C ILE A 444 27.44 -10.43 -25.33
N PRO A 445 27.42 -9.84 -26.55
CA PRO A 445 28.39 -10.15 -27.59
C PRO A 445 29.83 -9.82 -27.18
N ASP A 446 30.79 -10.61 -27.65
CA ASP A 446 32.22 -10.42 -27.34
C ASP A 446 32.74 -9.03 -27.75
N ALA A 447 32.18 -8.43 -28.79
CA ALA A 447 32.54 -7.06 -29.19
C ALA A 447 32.25 -6.05 -28.07
N GLU A 448 31.07 -6.15 -27.44
CA GLU A 448 30.66 -5.31 -26.30
C GLU A 448 31.42 -5.64 -25.02
N ILE A 449 31.73 -6.92 -24.81
CA ILE A 449 32.55 -7.34 -23.66
C ILE A 449 33.97 -6.80 -23.80
N ASN A 450 34.58 -6.93 -24.98
CA ASN A 450 35.96 -6.53 -25.22
C ASN A 450 36.16 -5.01 -25.23
N SER A 451 35.13 -4.23 -25.58
CA SER A 451 35.17 -2.76 -25.50
C SER A 451 35.11 -2.24 -24.06
N ARG A 452 34.74 -3.07 -23.09
CA ARG A 452 34.49 -2.69 -21.68
C ARG A 452 35.37 -3.49 -20.71
N PRO A 453 36.51 -2.94 -20.27
CA PRO A 453 37.49 -3.69 -19.49
C PRO A 453 36.95 -4.29 -18.18
N ASN A 454 36.06 -3.61 -17.44
CA ASN A 454 35.52 -4.16 -16.20
C ASN A 454 34.41 -5.18 -16.47
N LEU A 455 33.64 -5.01 -17.55
CA LEU A 455 32.67 -6.00 -18.00
C LEU A 455 33.35 -7.31 -18.39
N LYS A 456 34.42 -7.25 -19.20
CA LYS A 456 35.25 -8.40 -19.55
C LYS A 456 35.75 -9.16 -18.32
N LYS A 457 36.30 -8.43 -17.35
CA LYS A 457 36.81 -9.03 -16.11
C LYS A 457 35.70 -9.64 -15.25
N LEU A 458 34.51 -9.06 -15.26
CA LEU A 458 33.34 -9.58 -14.55
C LEU A 458 32.87 -10.90 -15.17
N VAL A 459 32.70 -10.94 -16.50
CA VAL A 459 32.27 -12.13 -17.25
C VAL A 459 33.29 -13.26 -17.12
N ASN A 460 34.59 -12.94 -17.19
CA ASN A 460 35.67 -13.92 -17.04
C ASN A 460 35.87 -14.43 -15.60
N GLY A 461 35.13 -13.91 -14.62
CA GLY A 461 35.24 -14.34 -13.22
C GLY A 461 36.57 -13.95 -12.55
N GLU A 462 37.23 -12.88 -13.01
CA GLU A 462 38.52 -12.47 -12.45
C GLU A 462 38.39 -12.00 -11.00
N SER A 463 38.87 -12.82 -10.07
CA SER A 463 38.77 -12.60 -8.62
C SER A 463 39.98 -11.89 -8.01
N ARG A 464 41.06 -11.68 -8.77
CA ARG A 464 42.26 -10.97 -8.31
C ARG A 464 42.02 -9.45 -8.30
N LEU A 465 41.57 -8.97 -7.15
CA LEU A 465 41.38 -7.54 -6.90
C LEU A 465 42.69 -6.90 -6.41
N THR A 466 43.18 -5.90 -7.15
CA THR A 466 44.22 -4.97 -6.69
C THR A 466 43.58 -3.80 -5.95
N PRO A 467 44.27 -3.18 -4.96
CA PRO A 467 43.77 -1.98 -4.32
C PRO A 467 43.44 -0.86 -5.33
N PRO A 468 42.39 -0.04 -5.08
CA PRO A 468 41.57 0.01 -3.87
C PRO A 468 40.53 -1.13 -3.78
N LEU A 469 40.43 -1.74 -2.59
CA LEU A 469 39.53 -2.87 -2.30
C LEU A 469 38.08 -2.46 -2.01
N THR A 470 37.80 -1.16 -2.15
CA THR A 470 36.48 -0.53 -2.08
C THR A 470 36.34 0.43 -3.24
N VAL A 471 35.18 0.45 -3.89
CA VAL A 471 34.90 1.36 -5.01
C VAL A 471 33.67 2.22 -4.71
N THR A 472 33.69 3.44 -5.24
CA THR A 472 32.53 4.34 -5.30
C THR A 472 32.37 4.76 -6.75
N ARG A 473 31.21 4.47 -7.35
CA ARG A 473 30.87 4.90 -8.71
C ARG A 473 29.60 5.71 -8.69
N GLN A 474 29.60 6.81 -9.42
CA GLN A 474 28.41 7.61 -9.64
C GLN A 474 27.99 7.40 -11.08
N ILE A 475 26.71 7.10 -11.26
CA ILE A 475 26.08 6.91 -12.57
C ILE A 475 24.85 7.81 -12.63
N SER A 476 24.39 8.10 -13.84
CA SER A 476 23.12 8.79 -14.06
C SER A 476 22.16 7.90 -14.85
N THR A 477 20.87 7.94 -14.51
CA THR A 477 19.86 7.27 -15.34
C THR A 477 19.70 7.96 -16.70
N ALA A 478 19.20 7.25 -17.71
CA ALA A 478 19.16 7.73 -19.10
C ALA A 478 18.21 8.93 -19.37
N ALA A 479 17.44 9.39 -18.38
CA ALA A 479 16.50 10.50 -18.55
C ALA A 479 17.20 11.88 -18.65
N ALA A 480 16.53 12.86 -19.29
CA ALA A 480 17.06 14.22 -19.50
C ALA A 480 17.52 14.96 -18.23
N ALA A 481 16.92 14.66 -17.06
CA ALA A 481 17.35 15.14 -15.75
C ALA A 481 17.85 14.00 -14.83
N GLY A 482 18.39 12.93 -15.43
CA GLY A 482 18.67 11.61 -14.84
C GLY A 482 18.96 11.56 -13.34
N LEU A 483 18.35 10.58 -12.67
CA LEU A 483 18.58 10.34 -11.24
C LEU A 483 20.05 10.03 -11.00
N LYS A 484 20.64 10.70 -10.02
CA LYS A 484 22.01 10.41 -9.59
C LYS A 484 21.99 9.16 -8.71
N VAL A 485 22.71 8.14 -9.14
CA VAL A 485 22.84 6.89 -8.39
C VAL A 485 24.31 6.70 -8.03
N THR A 486 24.58 6.47 -6.75
CA THR A 486 25.92 6.16 -6.25
C THR A 486 25.99 4.71 -5.80
N ILE A 487 26.95 3.97 -6.35
CA ILE A 487 27.20 2.57 -6.04
C ILE A 487 28.44 2.50 -5.15
N TYR A 488 28.29 1.87 -4.00
CA TYR A 488 29.38 1.55 -3.09
C TYR A 488 29.59 0.05 -3.08
N SER A 489 30.82 -0.40 -3.31
CA SER A 489 31.12 -1.83 -3.21
C SER A 489 32.41 -2.06 -2.44
N LYS A 490 32.46 -3.16 -1.71
CA LYS A 490 33.64 -3.62 -1.00
C LYS A 490 33.89 -5.09 -1.31
N SER A 491 35.17 -5.45 -1.38
CA SER A 491 35.58 -6.85 -1.43
C SER A 491 35.74 -7.44 -0.02
N GLU A 492 35.75 -8.77 0.07
CA GLU A 492 36.05 -9.48 1.31
C GLU A 492 37.45 -9.16 1.88
N LYS A 493 38.40 -8.82 1.00
CA LYS A 493 39.78 -8.47 1.37
C LYS A 493 39.89 -7.12 2.07
N SER A 494 38.92 -6.21 1.87
CA SER A 494 38.92 -4.88 2.50
C SER A 494 38.82 -4.93 4.03
N ARG A 495 38.22 -6.00 4.59
CA ARG A 495 37.89 -6.14 6.02
C ARG A 495 37.05 -4.99 6.60
N TYR A 496 36.48 -4.12 5.76
CA TYR A 496 35.61 -3.04 6.20
C TYR A 496 34.18 -3.56 6.34
N GLU A 497 33.44 -3.11 7.35
CA GLU A 497 31.99 -3.27 7.34
C GLU A 497 31.37 -2.16 6.47
N ILE A 498 30.33 -2.50 5.68
CA ILE A 498 29.81 -1.57 4.66
C ILE A 498 29.15 -0.32 5.25
N TYR A 499 28.58 -0.37 6.46
CA TYR A 499 27.74 0.70 6.99
C TYR A 499 28.58 1.86 7.53
N ARG A 500 29.39 1.66 8.57
CA ARG A 500 30.16 2.75 9.21
C ARG A 500 31.42 3.12 8.42
N ARG A 501 32.21 2.15 7.96
CA ARG A 501 33.53 2.35 7.34
C ARG A 501 33.45 2.72 5.87
N VAL A 502 32.34 2.42 5.20
CA VAL A 502 32.10 2.84 3.81
C VAL A 502 30.98 3.88 3.76
N LEU A 503 29.73 3.53 4.06
CA LEU A 503 28.58 4.39 3.83
C LEU A 503 28.60 5.66 4.70
N VAL A 504 28.68 5.59 6.03
CA VAL A 504 28.71 6.79 6.90
C VAL A 504 29.90 7.72 6.58
N LYS A 505 31.07 7.15 6.27
CA LYS A 505 32.24 7.94 5.87
C LYS A 505 32.06 8.64 4.52
N LYS A 506 31.47 7.97 3.53
CA LYS A 506 31.29 8.49 2.18
C LYS A 506 30.08 9.43 2.04
N LEU A 507 28.97 9.10 2.70
CA LEU A 507 27.75 9.91 2.73
C LEU A 507 27.91 11.18 3.57
N LYS A 508 28.84 11.18 4.55
CA LYS A 508 29.10 12.30 5.47
C LYS A 508 27.89 12.74 6.31
N THR A 509 26.88 11.88 6.46
CA THR A 509 25.65 12.13 7.23
C THR A 509 25.36 11.00 8.22
N SER A 510 24.41 11.19 9.15
CA SER A 510 23.84 10.08 9.92
C SER A 510 22.98 9.21 8.99
N ILE A 511 22.72 7.96 9.38
CA ILE A 511 21.86 7.05 8.61
C ILE A 511 20.82 6.39 9.52
N LYS A 512 19.60 6.17 9.02
CA LYS A 512 18.61 5.27 9.60
C LYS A 512 18.57 3.98 8.78
N VAL A 513 18.66 2.83 9.44
CA VAL A 513 18.90 1.55 8.77
C VAL A 513 17.85 0.49 9.12
N TRP A 514 17.18 -0.05 8.10
CA TRP A 514 16.36 -1.27 8.16
C TRP A 514 17.21 -2.46 7.73
N THR A 515 17.46 -3.39 8.66
CA THR A 515 18.41 -4.49 8.45
C THR A 515 18.34 -5.48 9.61
N THR A 516 18.54 -6.77 9.32
CA THR A 516 18.74 -7.77 10.39
C THR A 516 20.10 -7.57 11.06
N ARG A 517 20.22 -8.01 12.32
CA ARG A 517 21.36 -7.67 13.19
C ARG A 517 21.84 -8.86 13.98
N ASP A 518 23.11 -8.82 14.37
CA ASP A 518 23.64 -9.68 15.42
C ASP A 518 23.61 -8.97 16.79
N LYS A 519 23.94 -9.68 17.86
CA LYS A 519 23.98 -9.12 19.22
C LYS A 519 25.17 -8.17 19.46
N THR A 520 26.07 -8.03 18.50
CA THR A 520 27.37 -7.33 18.68
C THR A 520 27.37 -5.91 18.13
N LEU A 521 26.70 -5.68 17.00
CA LEU A 521 26.56 -4.35 16.42
C LEU A 521 25.28 -3.68 16.92
N LYS A 522 25.45 -2.60 17.69
CA LYS A 522 24.37 -1.74 18.19
C LYS A 522 24.32 -0.43 17.38
N SER A 523 23.39 0.46 17.70
CA SER A 523 23.47 1.85 17.26
C SER A 523 24.86 2.42 17.55
N ASP A 524 25.44 3.14 16.60
CA ASP A 524 26.81 3.63 16.70
C ASP A 524 26.83 5.15 16.67
N CYS A 525 27.28 5.75 17.78
CA CYS A 525 27.47 7.19 17.95
C CYS A 525 28.96 7.58 18.05
N ARG A 526 29.89 6.68 17.68
CA ARG A 526 31.34 6.88 17.83
C ARG A 526 31.96 7.82 16.80
N ILE A 527 31.18 8.34 15.85
CA ILE A 527 31.65 9.37 14.91
C ILE A 527 31.03 10.68 15.35
N LEU A 528 31.85 11.66 15.70
CA LEU A 528 31.38 12.98 16.14
C LEU A 528 30.41 13.57 15.10
N GLY A 529 29.17 13.85 15.51
CA GLY A 529 28.13 14.40 14.65
C GLY A 529 27.49 13.44 13.63
N ARG A 530 27.81 12.14 13.62
CA ARG A 530 27.21 11.15 12.70
C ARG A 530 26.86 9.85 13.41
N ASN A 531 25.60 9.44 13.31
CA ASN A 531 25.07 8.28 14.00
C ASN A 531 24.55 7.22 13.02
N ILE A 532 24.67 5.95 13.42
CA ILE A 532 23.89 4.85 12.84
C ILE A 532 22.68 4.65 13.74
N LYS A 533 21.52 5.11 13.26
CA LYS A 533 20.22 4.85 13.85
C LYS A 533 19.60 3.63 13.19
N LEU A 534 18.85 2.89 13.99
CA LEU A 534 18.34 1.58 13.64
C LEU A 534 16.81 1.69 13.57
N VAL A 535 16.22 1.33 12.43
CA VAL A 535 14.76 1.28 12.26
C VAL A 535 14.23 0.11 13.08
N THR A 536 13.20 0.35 13.88
CA THR A 536 12.62 -0.68 14.75
C THR A 536 11.64 -1.54 13.96
N SER A 537 11.65 -2.84 14.23
CA SER A 537 10.69 -3.82 13.69
C SER A 537 9.41 -3.79 14.53
N PRO A 538 8.22 -4.04 13.95
CA PRO A 538 7.94 -4.14 12.51
C PRO A 538 7.80 -2.76 11.85
N ILE A 539 7.83 -2.74 10.52
CA ILE A 539 7.49 -1.58 9.68
C ILE A 539 6.20 -1.82 8.92
N THR A 540 5.59 -0.75 8.42
CA THR A 540 4.41 -0.82 7.54
C THR A 540 4.68 -0.08 6.24
N ILE A 541 4.54 -0.77 5.11
CA ILE A 541 4.70 -0.23 3.77
C ILE A 541 3.31 -0.08 3.15
N SER A 542 2.73 1.13 3.23
CA SER A 542 1.40 1.43 2.65
C SER A 542 0.32 0.39 3.08
N GLY A 543 0.26 0.09 4.37
CA GLY A 543 -0.67 -0.88 4.95
C GLY A 543 -0.21 -2.34 4.94
N HIS A 544 0.91 -2.68 4.29
CA HIS A 544 1.50 -4.02 4.37
C HIS A 544 2.54 -4.10 5.48
N ALA A 545 2.33 -5.00 6.44
CA ALA A 545 3.24 -5.24 7.55
C ALA A 545 4.52 -5.97 7.09
N SER A 546 5.66 -5.64 7.69
CA SER A 546 6.91 -6.36 7.51
C SER A 546 7.74 -6.36 8.80
N SER A 547 8.43 -7.46 9.10
CA SER A 547 9.29 -7.60 10.28
C SER A 547 10.70 -8.04 9.91
N LEU A 548 11.69 -7.79 10.77
CA LEU A 548 13.08 -8.20 10.52
C LEU A 548 13.26 -9.74 10.39
N GLU A 549 12.34 -10.53 10.95
CA GLU A 549 12.35 -12.00 10.87
C GLU A 549 11.79 -12.51 9.54
N SER A 550 10.89 -11.74 8.94
CA SER A 550 10.14 -12.12 7.75
C SER A 550 10.60 -11.36 6.49
N ASP A 551 11.46 -10.36 6.63
CA ASP A 551 11.94 -9.53 5.53
C ASP A 551 13.43 -9.69 5.28
N VAL A 552 13.82 -9.96 4.04
CA VAL A 552 15.22 -10.14 3.66
C VAL A 552 15.84 -8.88 3.05
N SER A 553 15.04 -7.84 2.80
CA SER A 553 15.53 -6.56 2.30
C SER A 553 16.33 -5.81 3.36
N GLN A 554 17.37 -5.13 2.91
CA GLN A 554 18.12 -4.21 3.76
C GLN A 554 18.24 -2.88 3.03
N TRP A 555 17.90 -1.81 3.73
CA TRP A 555 17.95 -0.48 3.17
C TRP A 555 18.29 0.56 4.24
N LEU A 556 18.75 1.71 3.81
CA LEU A 556 18.95 2.85 4.68
C LEU A 556 18.53 4.16 4.03
N ILE A 557 18.38 5.18 4.87
CA ILE A 557 18.19 6.56 4.46
C ILE A 557 19.15 7.49 5.20
N SER A 558 19.55 8.59 4.58
CA SER A 558 20.41 9.63 5.18
C SER A 558 19.65 10.58 6.11
N GLU A 559 20.26 11.03 7.21
CA GLU A 559 19.66 11.99 8.16
C GLU A 559 20.66 13.08 8.60
N PRO A 560 20.38 14.38 8.34
CA PRO A 560 19.40 14.85 7.34
C PRO A 560 19.86 14.45 5.93
N GLY A 561 18.94 14.35 4.98
CA GLY A 561 19.31 14.18 3.59
C GLY A 561 18.18 13.72 2.70
N ASN A 562 18.53 13.30 1.50
CA ASN A 562 17.65 12.99 0.37
C ASN A 562 18.04 11.66 -0.31
N LYS A 563 18.73 10.77 0.42
CA LYS A 563 19.29 9.54 -0.13
C LYS A 563 18.60 8.32 0.45
N PHE A 564 18.23 7.40 -0.42
CA PHE A 564 17.80 6.04 -0.11
C PHE A 564 18.86 5.07 -0.64
N CYS A 565 19.22 4.04 0.11
CA CYS A 565 20.14 3.01 -0.36
C CYS A 565 19.59 1.61 -0.13
N ALA A 566 19.63 0.77 -1.16
CA ALA A 566 19.45 -0.68 -1.04
C ALA A 566 20.82 -1.35 -0.82
N ILE A 567 20.88 -2.29 0.11
CA ILE A 567 22.11 -2.95 0.55
C ILE A 567 21.92 -4.46 0.49
N ASP A 568 22.94 -5.20 0.05
CA ASP A 568 22.86 -6.66 -0.06
C ASP A 568 23.20 -7.41 1.24
N LYS A 569 24.01 -6.79 2.12
CA LYS A 569 24.46 -7.37 3.38
C LYS A 569 23.81 -6.79 4.64
N PRO A 570 23.39 -7.64 5.59
CA PRO A 570 22.81 -7.18 6.84
C PRO A 570 23.85 -6.52 7.76
N TYR A 571 23.39 -5.77 8.77
CA TYR A 571 24.26 -5.10 9.73
C TYR A 571 24.74 -6.08 10.81
N GLN A 572 25.68 -6.94 10.42
CA GLN A 572 26.30 -7.95 11.26
C GLN A 572 27.82 -7.81 11.23
N LYS A 573 28.53 -8.20 12.29
CA LYS A 573 29.99 -8.12 12.38
C LYS A 573 30.69 -9.06 11.39
N SER A 574 30.06 -10.21 11.11
CA SER A 574 30.53 -11.20 10.13
C SER A 574 30.71 -10.61 8.73
N GLN A 575 29.85 -9.69 8.29
CA GLN A 575 29.88 -9.12 6.93
C GLN A 575 31.17 -8.34 6.63
N ALA A 576 31.94 -7.93 7.65
CA ALA A 576 33.25 -7.30 7.43
C ALA A 576 34.20 -8.20 6.63
N LYS A 577 34.04 -9.53 6.72
CA LYS A 577 34.84 -10.53 6.00
C LYS A 577 34.17 -11.02 4.70
N GLU A 578 33.10 -10.37 4.26
CA GLU A 578 32.32 -10.74 3.07
C GLU A 578 32.32 -9.58 2.05
N PRO A 579 32.10 -9.83 0.76
CA PRO A 579 31.87 -8.77 -0.20
C PRO A 579 30.47 -8.15 0.01
N SER A 580 30.28 -6.89 -0.39
CA SER A 580 28.98 -6.19 -0.30
C SER A 580 28.85 -5.09 -1.35
N ILE A 581 27.61 -4.82 -1.76
CA ILE A 581 27.21 -3.70 -2.60
C ILE A 581 26.06 -2.93 -1.96
N ALA A 582 26.10 -1.60 -2.10
CA ALA A 582 25.02 -0.70 -1.77
C ALA A 582 24.74 0.23 -2.95
N VAL A 583 23.47 0.34 -3.33
CA VAL A 583 23.00 1.19 -4.43
C VAL A 583 22.19 2.31 -3.83
N CYS A 584 22.73 3.53 -3.89
CA CYS A 584 22.15 4.72 -3.28
C CYS A 584 21.56 5.65 -4.34
N ILE A 585 20.27 5.94 -4.25
CA ILE A 585 19.54 6.85 -5.13
C ILE A 585 19.39 8.20 -4.42
N ASP A 586 19.75 9.27 -5.12
CA ASP A 586 19.66 10.64 -4.67
C ASP A 586 18.35 11.28 -5.13
N ASP A 587 17.27 11.04 -4.37
CA ASP A 587 15.92 11.51 -4.69
C ASP A 587 15.14 11.78 -3.40
N ALA A 588 14.69 13.03 -3.24
CA ALA A 588 13.99 13.48 -2.04
C ALA A 588 12.62 12.79 -1.86
N THR A 589 12.00 12.39 -2.96
CA THR A 589 10.67 11.77 -2.96
C THR A 589 10.76 10.32 -2.48
N ILE A 590 11.69 9.53 -3.04
CA ILE A 590 11.98 8.17 -2.57
C ILE A 590 12.41 8.20 -1.11
N PHE A 591 13.33 9.11 -0.77
CA PHE A 591 13.75 9.32 0.60
C PHE A 591 12.54 9.57 1.52
N GLY A 592 11.62 10.47 1.14
CA GLY A 592 10.42 10.79 1.90
C GLY A 592 9.57 9.56 2.22
N HIS A 593 9.34 8.69 1.24
CA HIS A 593 8.59 7.44 1.45
C HIS A 593 9.24 6.50 2.45
N PHE A 594 10.54 6.26 2.31
CA PHE A 594 11.26 5.38 3.24
C PHE A 594 11.45 6.01 4.63
N ASN A 595 11.50 7.35 4.70
CA ASN A 595 11.52 8.05 5.99
C ASN A 595 10.21 7.91 6.75
N LEU A 596 9.05 7.92 6.06
CA LEU A 596 7.75 7.65 6.67
C LEU A 596 7.63 6.21 7.20
N ILE A 597 8.17 5.23 6.46
CA ILE A 597 8.23 3.82 6.91
C ILE A 597 9.04 3.69 8.20
N GLY A 598 10.11 4.48 8.35
CA GLY A 598 11.01 4.46 9.50
C GLY A 598 10.56 5.30 10.71
N GLN A 599 9.35 5.87 10.71
CA GLN A 599 8.83 6.59 11.88
C GLN A 599 8.27 5.63 12.93
N THR A 600 8.53 5.92 14.21
CA THR A 600 7.97 5.17 15.33
C THR A 600 6.46 5.36 15.39
N GLN A 601 5.70 4.27 15.31
CA GLN A 601 4.25 4.28 15.49
C GLN A 601 3.92 4.69 16.94
N ASN A 602 3.50 5.93 17.13
CA ASN A 602 3.11 6.48 18.44
C ASN A 602 1.58 6.59 18.60
N THR A 603 0.80 6.09 17.65
CA THR A 603 -0.66 5.96 17.75
C THR A 603 -1.06 4.51 17.94
N GLY A 604 -2.14 4.25 18.67
CA GLY A 604 -2.65 2.91 18.93
C GLY A 604 -4.01 2.65 18.27
N LYS A 605 -4.56 1.46 18.54
CA LYS A 605 -5.94 1.09 18.22
C LYS A 605 -6.72 0.83 19.50
N ALA A 606 -7.97 1.29 19.57
CA ALA A 606 -8.85 1.09 20.72
C ALA A 606 -10.18 0.47 20.32
N LEU A 607 -10.71 -0.41 21.17
CA LEU A 607 -12.11 -0.83 21.19
C LEU A 607 -12.78 -0.09 22.35
N ILE A 608 -13.85 0.64 22.06
CA ILE A 608 -14.57 1.46 23.04
C ILE A 608 -16.04 1.02 23.06
N ALA A 609 -16.58 0.78 24.25
CA ALA A 609 -17.98 0.41 24.42
C ALA A 609 -18.91 1.52 23.89
N GLY A 610 -19.95 1.15 23.14
CA GLY A 610 -20.91 2.08 22.53
C GLY A 610 -20.53 2.59 21.13
N ALA A 611 -19.29 2.40 20.68
CA ALA A 611 -18.94 2.51 19.26
C ALA A 611 -19.40 1.24 18.50
N ALA A 612 -19.50 1.29 17.16
CA ALA A 612 -19.94 0.20 16.28
C ALA A 612 -19.08 -1.08 16.28
N GLY A 613 -18.43 -1.41 17.40
CA GLY A 613 -17.64 -2.61 17.59
C GLY A 613 -16.41 -2.66 16.69
N ALA A 614 -15.88 -1.53 16.22
CA ALA A 614 -14.74 -1.49 15.32
C ALA A 614 -13.51 -0.84 16.00
N TRP A 615 -12.31 -1.27 15.60
CA TRP A 615 -11.05 -0.66 16.02
C TRP A 615 -10.97 0.80 15.57
N GLN A 616 -10.79 1.72 16.53
CA GLN A 616 -10.59 3.14 16.27
C GLN A 616 -9.11 3.52 16.41
N ASN A 617 -8.64 4.46 15.59
CA ASN A 617 -7.32 5.07 15.78
C ASN A 617 -7.34 5.95 17.03
N THR A 618 -6.31 5.85 17.87
CA THR A 618 -6.12 6.80 18.97
C THR A 618 -5.27 7.99 18.51
N ALA A 619 -5.35 9.11 19.22
CA ALA A 619 -4.30 10.13 19.14
C ALA A 619 -2.95 9.55 19.62
N ALA A 620 -1.86 10.30 19.39
CA ALA A 620 -0.53 9.89 19.78
C ALA A 620 -0.42 9.72 21.31
N VAL A 621 0.07 8.57 21.78
CA VAL A 621 0.19 8.24 23.20
C VAL A 621 1.22 9.09 23.94
N THR A 622 2.01 9.89 23.23
CA THR A 622 3.01 10.80 23.79
C THR A 622 2.42 12.11 24.30
N GLY A 623 1.18 12.46 23.93
CA GLY A 623 0.50 13.65 24.40
C GLY A 623 -0.72 13.28 25.26
N ALA A 624 -1.06 14.11 26.23
CA ALA A 624 -2.23 13.89 27.08
C ALA A 624 -3.58 14.13 26.35
N ASN A 625 -3.56 14.88 25.25
CA ASN A 625 -4.77 15.31 24.56
C ASN A 625 -5.20 14.30 23.49
N GLY A 626 -6.50 13.95 23.51
CA GLY A 626 -7.16 13.27 22.39
C GLY A 626 -7.11 11.74 22.39
N HIS A 627 -6.56 11.08 23.42
CA HIS A 627 -6.66 9.61 23.55
C HIS A 627 -7.32 9.17 24.87
N SER A 628 -8.08 8.08 24.80
CA SER A 628 -8.95 7.58 25.88
C SER A 628 -8.19 7.25 27.18
N PHE A 629 -6.96 6.76 27.09
CA PHE A 629 -6.18 6.39 28.29
C PHE A 629 -5.63 7.57 29.09
N ALA A 630 -5.27 8.70 28.44
CA ALA A 630 -4.89 9.89 29.19
C ALA A 630 -6.09 10.45 29.95
N LYS A 631 -7.28 10.41 29.32
CA LYS A 631 -8.53 10.77 29.97
C LYS A 631 -8.86 9.85 31.14
N ALA A 632 -8.75 8.53 30.96
CA ALA A 632 -9.00 7.56 32.04
C ALA A 632 -8.04 7.70 33.23
N LEU A 633 -6.86 8.28 33.01
CA LEU A 633 -5.85 8.51 34.05
C LEU A 633 -5.83 9.95 34.57
N GLU A 634 -6.77 10.81 34.18
CA GLU A 634 -6.68 12.25 34.48
C GLU A 634 -6.56 12.55 35.98
N HIS A 635 -7.24 11.76 36.82
CA HIS A 635 -7.19 11.86 38.28
C HIS A 635 -6.03 11.09 38.93
N VAL A 636 -5.29 10.32 38.13
CA VAL A 636 -4.06 9.61 38.53
C VAL A 636 -2.84 10.47 38.25
N ILE A 637 -2.85 11.25 37.17
CA ILE A 637 -1.74 12.11 36.75
C ILE A 637 -1.81 13.51 37.36
N ALA A 638 -2.99 13.94 37.80
CA ALA A 638 -3.22 15.23 38.46
C ALA A 638 -4.11 15.02 39.69
N ALA A 639 -3.88 15.82 40.73
CA ALA A 639 -4.65 15.73 41.97
C ALA A 639 -6.12 16.06 41.73
N ASN A 640 -7.01 15.24 42.31
CA ASN A 640 -8.44 15.47 42.34
C ASN A 640 -8.96 15.28 43.77
N ALA A 641 -9.84 16.17 44.22
CA ALA A 641 -10.35 16.14 45.59
C ALA A 641 -11.19 14.88 45.85
N ALA A 642 -12.03 14.47 44.90
CA ALA A 642 -12.99 13.38 45.04
C ALA A 642 -12.38 12.01 44.76
N ASN A 643 -11.63 11.86 43.67
CA ASN A 643 -11.08 10.58 43.25
C ASN A 643 -9.83 10.18 44.07
N LYS A 644 -9.74 8.88 44.38
CA LYS A 644 -8.67 8.23 45.14
C LYS A 644 -8.29 6.90 44.47
N PHE A 645 -7.05 6.46 44.61
CA PHE A 645 -6.54 5.32 43.89
C PHE A 645 -5.34 4.61 44.54
N ILE A 646 -5.17 3.35 44.15
CA ILE A 646 -3.91 2.61 44.30
C ILE A 646 -3.27 2.41 42.93
N ALA A 647 -1.96 2.60 42.84
CA ALA A 647 -1.18 2.30 41.65
C ALA A 647 -0.15 1.21 41.95
N TYR A 648 -0.08 0.21 41.07
CA TYR A 648 0.80 -0.93 41.23
C TYR A 648 1.57 -1.23 39.94
N ASN A 649 2.86 -1.52 40.08
CA ASN A 649 3.74 -1.82 38.95
C ASN A 649 4.98 -2.56 39.43
N ASN A 650 5.45 -3.55 38.67
CA ASN A 650 6.68 -4.25 39.01
C ASN A 650 7.95 -3.43 38.75
N ILE A 651 7.88 -2.45 37.84
CA ILE A 651 8.92 -1.47 37.54
C ILE A 651 8.24 -0.10 37.63
N PRO A 652 8.03 0.46 38.83
CA PRO A 652 7.32 1.73 39.01
C PRO A 652 8.12 2.91 38.44
N PRO A 653 7.45 4.02 38.06
CA PRO A 653 8.13 5.22 37.59
C PRO A 653 9.03 5.81 38.66
N ASP A 654 10.15 6.39 38.24
CA ASP A 654 11.06 7.19 39.07
C ASP A 654 11.67 6.45 40.29
N ILE A 655 11.57 5.12 40.37
CA ILE A 655 12.24 4.30 41.39
C ILE A 655 13.27 3.37 40.69
N PRO A 656 14.55 3.75 40.65
CA PRO A 656 15.58 2.96 39.99
C PRO A 656 15.78 1.59 40.64
N LYS A 657 16.12 0.59 39.83
CA LYS A 657 16.54 -0.77 40.26
C LYS A 657 15.48 -1.59 41.02
N VAL A 658 14.21 -1.20 40.95
CA VAL A 658 13.11 -2.01 41.46
C VAL A 658 12.48 -2.81 40.32
N GLU A 659 12.57 -4.14 40.43
CA GLU A 659 11.89 -5.09 39.55
C GLU A 659 11.38 -6.26 40.39
N THR A 660 10.06 -6.33 40.62
CA THR A 660 9.49 -7.46 41.39
C THR A 660 9.27 -8.69 40.52
N LYS A 661 9.11 -9.86 41.16
CA LYS A 661 8.76 -11.11 40.45
C LYS A 661 7.37 -11.08 39.81
N SER A 662 6.46 -10.22 40.28
CA SER A 662 5.17 -10.00 39.61
C SER A 662 5.38 -9.21 38.33
N ASN A 663 4.56 -9.44 37.31
CA ASN A 663 4.52 -8.58 36.12
C ASN A 663 3.27 -7.70 36.09
N SER A 664 2.36 -7.89 37.05
CA SER A 664 1.08 -7.18 37.13
C SER A 664 1.31 -5.67 37.29
N LYS A 665 0.61 -4.87 36.47
CA LYS A 665 0.61 -3.40 36.53
C LYS A 665 -0.79 -2.86 36.31
N GLY A 666 -1.10 -1.75 36.95
CA GLY A 666 -2.42 -1.15 36.85
C GLY A 666 -2.70 -0.07 37.89
N VAL A 667 -3.93 0.43 37.82
CA VAL A 667 -4.46 1.43 38.74
C VAL A 667 -5.89 1.05 39.10
N LEU A 668 -6.22 1.05 40.38
CA LEU A 668 -7.60 0.88 40.87
C LEU A 668 -8.04 2.19 41.51
N MET A 669 -9.09 2.79 40.96
CA MET A 669 -9.59 4.12 41.33
C MET A 669 -11.02 4.02 41.86
N MET A 670 -11.37 4.92 42.77
CA MET A 670 -12.73 5.11 43.27
C MET A 670 -12.97 6.56 43.68
N ASN A 671 -14.22 7.00 43.64
CA ASN A 671 -14.68 8.20 44.33
C ASN A 671 -15.41 7.78 45.62
N PRO A 672 -14.82 8.00 46.81
CA PRO A 672 -15.48 7.63 48.08
C PRO A 672 -16.78 8.40 48.36
N GLY A 673 -17.03 9.52 47.67
CA GLY A 673 -18.26 10.31 47.80
C GLY A 673 -19.34 9.98 46.79
N GLY A 674 -19.08 9.12 45.80
CA GLY A 674 -20.00 8.80 44.70
C GLY A 674 -20.32 7.30 44.65
N ALA A 675 -21.60 6.96 44.60
CA ALA A 675 -22.03 5.56 44.52
C ALA A 675 -21.64 4.95 43.16
N ASP A 676 -20.99 3.77 43.18
CA ASP A 676 -20.56 3.02 41.99
C ASP A 676 -19.63 3.78 41.03
N GLU A 677 -18.91 4.78 41.54
CA GLU A 677 -17.89 5.52 40.80
C GLU A 677 -16.50 4.89 41.00
N ALA A 678 -16.28 3.71 40.42
CA ALA A 678 -14.99 3.02 40.47
C ALA A 678 -14.51 2.55 39.10
N SER A 679 -13.19 2.50 38.92
CA SER A 679 -12.57 2.02 37.69
C SER A 679 -11.26 1.27 37.94
N TRP A 680 -10.98 0.31 37.06
CA TRP A 680 -9.78 -0.52 37.14
C TRP A 680 -9.07 -0.56 35.78
N ILE A 681 -7.80 -0.18 35.81
CA ILE A 681 -6.91 -0.21 34.65
C ILE A 681 -5.87 -1.30 34.84
N VAL A 682 -5.67 -2.11 33.80
CA VAL A 682 -4.59 -3.12 33.71
C VAL A 682 -3.75 -2.80 32.49
N HIS A 683 -2.42 -2.81 32.61
CA HIS A 683 -1.52 -2.52 31.50
C HIS A 683 -0.21 -3.30 31.56
N THR A 684 0.58 -3.22 30.48
CA THR A 684 1.89 -3.88 30.37
C THR A 684 3.09 -2.93 30.46
N ILE A 685 2.86 -1.62 30.51
CA ILE A 685 3.88 -0.57 30.41
C ILE A 685 4.71 -0.41 31.70
N PRO A 686 6.03 -0.69 31.69
CA PRO A 686 6.92 -0.37 32.82
C PRO A 686 7.15 1.14 32.95
N GLY A 687 7.34 1.64 34.17
CA GLY A 687 7.59 3.06 34.43
C GLY A 687 6.37 3.96 34.26
N PHE A 688 5.15 3.40 34.36
CA PHE A 688 3.89 4.10 34.11
C PHE A 688 2.77 3.61 35.04
N PRO A 689 1.77 4.44 35.38
CA PRO A 689 1.72 5.91 35.23
C PRO A 689 2.47 6.64 36.35
N LYS A 690 2.91 7.88 36.08
CA LYS A 690 3.48 8.76 37.10
C LYS A 690 2.36 9.36 37.97
N ALA A 691 2.17 8.80 39.17
CA ALA A 691 1.15 9.26 40.10
C ALA A 691 1.37 10.74 40.47
N LEU A 692 0.35 11.57 40.23
CA LEU A 692 0.26 12.99 40.56
C LEU A 692 1.37 13.88 39.97
N ARG A 693 2.04 13.44 38.90
CA ARG A 693 3.19 14.14 38.29
C ARG A 693 3.05 14.40 36.80
N GLY A 694 1.81 14.48 36.32
CA GLY A 694 1.49 14.69 34.92
C GLY A 694 1.64 13.45 34.05
N TYR A 695 1.13 13.57 32.82
CA TYR A 695 1.14 12.48 31.85
C TYR A 695 2.48 12.40 31.14
N VAL A 696 3.19 11.29 31.31
CA VAL A 696 4.41 10.97 30.56
C VAL A 696 4.38 9.50 30.18
N PHE A 697 4.25 9.22 28.88
CA PHE A 697 4.46 7.87 28.36
C PHE A 697 5.96 7.59 28.26
N PRO A 698 6.48 6.47 28.83
CA PRO A 698 7.91 6.19 28.85
C PRO A 698 8.50 6.12 27.42
N PRO A 699 9.52 6.93 27.08
CA PRO A 699 10.05 6.98 25.71
C PRO A 699 10.59 5.65 25.18
N ALA A 700 11.15 4.80 26.05
CA ALA A 700 11.65 3.48 25.70
C ALA A 700 10.53 2.49 25.32
N GLU A 701 9.29 2.77 25.75
CA GLU A 701 8.13 1.91 25.56
C GLU A 701 7.29 2.33 24.33
N ILE A 702 7.51 3.52 23.76
CA ILE A 702 6.85 3.97 22.51
C ILE A 702 7.12 3.00 21.35
N GLN A 703 8.27 2.32 21.39
CA GLN A 703 8.71 1.41 20.33
C GLN A 703 8.20 -0.02 20.50
N LYS A 704 7.40 -0.29 21.54
CA LYS A 704 6.91 -1.64 21.86
C LYS A 704 5.39 -1.70 21.80
N GLY A 705 4.85 -2.85 21.42
CA GLY A 705 3.45 -3.20 21.56
C GLY A 705 3.07 -3.33 23.03
N HIS A 706 2.03 -2.61 23.43
CA HIS A 706 1.47 -2.66 24.77
C HIS A 706 -0.04 -2.91 24.72
N LEU A 707 -0.55 -3.55 25.76
CA LEU A 707 -1.97 -3.75 25.96
C LEU A 707 -2.41 -2.98 27.20
N LEU A 708 -3.55 -2.30 27.10
CA LEU A 708 -4.21 -1.61 28.19
C LEU A 708 -5.69 -1.97 28.18
N ILE A 709 -6.24 -2.21 29.36
CA ILE A 709 -7.66 -2.46 29.59
C ILE A 709 -8.12 -1.47 30.65
N CYS A 710 -9.24 -0.79 30.41
CA CYS A 710 -9.91 0.06 31.39
C CYS A 710 -11.35 -0.45 31.57
N LEU A 711 -11.73 -0.71 32.82
CA LEU A 711 -13.06 -1.20 33.19
C LEU A 711 -13.69 -0.22 34.18
N THR A 712 -14.92 0.24 33.91
CA THR A 712 -15.77 0.84 34.93
C THR A 712 -16.40 -0.28 35.75
N ILE A 713 -16.18 -0.30 37.05
CA ILE A 713 -16.58 -1.39 37.94
C ILE A 713 -17.51 -0.86 39.02
N LYS A 714 -18.38 -1.73 39.55
CA LYS A 714 -19.15 -1.38 40.74
C LYS A 714 -18.23 -1.31 41.95
N GLU A 715 -18.60 -0.47 42.90
CA GLU A 715 -17.81 -0.28 44.10
C GLU A 715 -17.74 -1.57 44.94
N SER A 716 -18.79 -2.39 44.91
CA SER A 716 -18.85 -3.71 45.57
C SER A 716 -17.79 -4.70 45.07
N GLU A 717 -17.26 -4.51 43.85
CA GLU A 717 -16.30 -5.44 43.23
C GLU A 717 -14.85 -5.19 43.66
N ILE A 718 -14.56 -4.04 44.29
CA ILE A 718 -13.19 -3.63 44.65
C ILE A 718 -12.50 -4.67 45.53
N ASP A 719 -13.17 -5.23 46.54
CA ASP A 719 -12.53 -6.19 47.46
C ASP A 719 -12.19 -7.52 46.77
N ALA A 720 -13.02 -7.94 45.80
CA ALA A 720 -12.75 -9.11 44.97
C ALA A 720 -11.54 -8.89 44.05
N ILE A 721 -11.42 -7.71 43.46
CA ILE A 721 -10.26 -7.30 42.65
C ILE A 721 -9.01 -7.23 43.53
N ALA A 722 -9.09 -6.59 44.71
CA ALA A 722 -7.98 -6.46 45.64
C ALA A 722 -7.44 -7.82 46.08
N MET A 723 -8.31 -8.82 46.30
CA MET A 723 -7.88 -10.18 46.58
C MET A 723 -7.06 -10.77 45.42
N ALA A 724 -7.51 -10.59 44.19
CA ALA A 724 -6.81 -11.12 43.02
C ALA A 724 -5.45 -10.45 42.80
N ILE A 725 -5.38 -9.12 42.97
CA ILE A 725 -4.13 -8.35 42.90
C ILE A 725 -3.17 -8.81 44.01
N ARG A 726 -3.66 -8.98 45.25
CA ARG A 726 -2.86 -9.44 46.38
C ARG A 726 -2.20 -10.80 46.12
N ILE A 727 -2.92 -11.76 45.53
CA ILE A 727 -2.35 -13.07 45.17
C ILE A 727 -1.25 -12.96 44.11
N ALA A 728 -1.36 -11.98 43.19
CA ALA A 728 -0.34 -11.70 42.18
C ALA A 728 0.86 -10.90 42.73
N THR A 729 0.79 -10.45 43.99
CA THR A 729 1.86 -9.77 44.74
C THR A 729 2.64 -8.69 43.95
N PRO A 730 1.96 -7.72 43.30
CA PRO A 730 2.66 -6.59 42.70
C PRO A 730 3.14 -5.61 43.78
N LEU A 731 4.05 -4.71 43.41
CA LEU A 731 4.42 -3.58 44.25
C LEU A 731 3.40 -2.46 44.11
N ILE A 732 2.77 -2.08 45.22
CA ILE A 732 2.00 -0.84 45.35
C ILE A 732 3.00 0.31 45.54
N TYR A 733 2.98 1.32 44.67
CA TYR A 733 3.89 2.47 44.74
C TYR A 733 3.17 3.79 45.00
N HIS A 734 1.84 3.79 44.98
CA HIS A 734 1.01 4.92 45.40
C HIS A 734 -0.30 4.40 45.99
N ASN A 735 -0.76 5.05 47.05
CA ASN A 735 -2.08 4.86 47.67
C ASN A 735 -2.50 6.17 48.33
N ASP A 736 -3.67 6.69 47.97
CA ASP A 736 -4.33 7.80 48.67
C ASP A 736 -5.77 7.46 49.09
N ILE A 737 -6.18 6.20 49.00
CA ILE A 737 -7.52 5.76 49.45
C ILE A 737 -7.64 6.00 50.97
N PRO A 738 -8.73 6.62 51.46
CA PRO A 738 -8.95 6.88 52.88
C PRO A 738 -9.00 5.61 53.72
N ASP A 739 -8.52 5.68 54.96
CA ASP A 739 -8.51 4.55 55.88
C ASP A 739 -9.90 3.96 56.15
N ALA A 740 -10.97 4.78 56.09
CA ALA A 740 -12.34 4.29 56.23
C ALA A 740 -12.70 3.27 55.13
N GLU A 741 -12.35 3.58 53.87
CA GLU A 741 -12.55 2.69 52.72
C GLU A 741 -11.62 1.47 52.74
N ILE A 742 -10.39 1.66 53.22
CA ILE A 742 -9.45 0.55 53.37
C ILE A 742 -9.95 -0.41 54.46
N ASN A 743 -10.39 0.11 55.61
CA ASN A 743 -10.80 -0.69 56.76
C ASN A 743 -12.13 -1.42 56.53
N SER A 744 -13.03 -0.88 55.70
CA SER A 744 -14.28 -1.55 55.31
C SER A 744 -14.05 -2.76 54.38
N ARG A 745 -12.85 -2.87 53.78
CA ARG A 745 -12.53 -3.87 52.75
C ARG A 745 -11.33 -4.74 53.14
N PRO A 746 -11.55 -5.95 53.70
CA PRO A 746 -10.48 -6.76 54.28
C PRO A 746 -9.35 -7.12 53.31
N ASN A 747 -9.63 -7.37 52.02
CA ASN A 747 -8.58 -7.71 51.06
C ASN A 747 -7.85 -6.47 50.54
N LEU A 748 -8.55 -5.33 50.42
CA LEU A 748 -7.90 -4.05 50.11
C LEU A 748 -6.93 -3.65 51.22
N LYS A 749 -7.35 -3.73 52.48
CA LYS A 749 -6.46 -3.51 53.64
C LYS A 749 -5.20 -4.35 53.59
N LYS A 750 -5.34 -5.65 53.33
CA LYS A 750 -4.21 -6.57 53.26
C LYS A 750 -3.29 -6.29 52.05
N LEU A 751 -3.86 -5.83 50.94
CA LEU A 751 -3.10 -5.45 49.76
C LEU A 751 -2.26 -4.18 50.04
N VAL A 752 -2.88 -3.14 50.58
CA VAL A 752 -2.21 -1.86 50.91
C VAL A 752 -1.13 -2.06 51.99
N ASN A 753 -1.41 -2.87 53.00
CA ASN A 753 -0.44 -3.18 54.07
C ASN A 753 0.70 -4.12 53.63
N GLY A 754 0.69 -4.61 52.38
CA GLY A 754 1.76 -5.48 51.86
C GLY A 754 1.83 -6.85 52.54
N GLU A 755 0.70 -7.40 53.01
CA GLU A 755 0.69 -8.69 53.70
C GLU A 755 1.08 -9.85 52.75
N SER A 756 2.33 -10.29 52.86
CA SER A 756 2.95 -11.32 52.02
C SER A 756 2.66 -12.77 52.44
N ARG A 757 2.10 -12.98 53.64
CA ARG A 757 1.69 -14.32 54.11
C ARG A 757 0.40 -14.74 53.42
N LEU A 758 0.56 -15.53 52.36
CA LEU A 758 -0.55 -16.22 51.69
C LEU A 758 -0.77 -17.60 52.30
N THR A 759 -1.94 -17.81 52.90
CA THR A 759 -2.45 -19.14 53.28
C THR A 759 -3.19 -19.76 52.09
N PRO A 760 -3.23 -21.09 51.97
CA PRO A 760 -4.03 -21.76 50.94
C PRO A 760 -5.51 -21.30 50.98
N PRO A 761 -6.18 -21.18 49.81
CA PRO A 761 -5.72 -21.58 48.48
C PRO A 761 -4.73 -20.58 47.85
N LEU A 762 -3.64 -21.12 47.26
CA LEU A 762 -2.55 -20.34 46.64
C LEU A 762 -2.86 -19.86 45.21
N THR A 763 -4.08 -20.10 44.75
CA THR A 763 -4.68 -19.65 43.50
C THR A 763 -6.11 -19.19 43.78
N VAL A 764 -6.53 -18.10 43.13
CA VAL A 764 -7.90 -17.57 43.27
C VAL A 764 -8.56 -17.39 41.91
N THR A 765 -9.88 -17.55 41.88
CA THR A 765 -10.74 -17.17 40.75
C THR A 765 -11.81 -16.23 41.30
N ARG A 766 -11.90 -15.01 40.76
CA ARG A 766 -12.93 -14.05 41.10
C ARG A 766 -13.70 -13.65 39.86
N GLN A 767 -15.01 -13.54 39.99
CA GLN A 767 -15.88 -13.03 38.94
C GLN A 767 -16.42 -11.69 39.42
N ILE A 768 -16.37 -10.70 38.53
CA ILE A 768 -16.88 -9.35 38.75
C ILE A 768 -17.74 -8.96 37.55
N SER A 769 -18.58 -7.94 37.72
CA SER A 769 -19.35 -7.33 36.64
C SER A 769 -19.01 -5.85 36.49
N THR A 770 -18.95 -5.35 35.26
CA THR A 770 -18.80 -3.90 35.03
C THR A 770 -20.07 -3.14 35.43
N ALA A 771 -19.96 -1.83 35.67
CA ALA A 771 -21.04 -1.02 36.23
C ALA A 771 -22.25 -0.78 35.30
N ALA A 772 -22.14 -1.09 34.01
CA ALA A 772 -23.23 -0.89 33.04
C ALA A 772 -24.46 -1.80 33.32
N ALA A 773 -25.64 -1.40 32.86
CA ALA A 773 -26.90 -2.15 33.06
C ALA A 773 -26.84 -3.60 32.53
N ALA A 774 -26.17 -3.82 31.39
CA ALA A 774 -25.84 -5.14 30.85
C ALA A 774 -24.32 -5.42 30.99
N GLY A 775 -23.77 -5.16 32.19
CA GLY A 775 -22.34 -5.21 32.48
C GLY A 775 -21.62 -6.46 31.98
N LEU A 776 -20.38 -6.28 31.52
CA LEU A 776 -19.52 -7.37 31.06
C LEU A 776 -19.14 -8.26 32.24
N LYS A 777 -19.20 -9.57 32.02
CA LYS A 777 -18.68 -10.55 32.98
C LYS A 777 -17.17 -10.64 32.83
N VAL A 778 -16.45 -10.33 33.91
CA VAL A 778 -14.98 -10.40 33.93
C VAL A 778 -14.57 -11.43 34.97
N THR A 779 -13.69 -12.36 34.58
CA THR A 779 -13.11 -13.37 35.49
C THR A 779 -11.62 -13.11 35.66
N ILE A 780 -11.17 -12.99 36.90
CA ILE A 780 -9.78 -12.78 37.28
C ILE A 780 -9.22 -14.09 37.83
N TYR A 781 -8.13 -14.55 37.26
CA TYR A 781 -7.37 -15.71 37.73
C TYR A 781 -6.03 -15.23 38.25
N SER A 782 -5.72 -15.53 39.51
CA SER A 782 -4.40 -15.21 40.07
C SER A 782 -3.77 -16.42 40.72
N LYS A 783 -2.44 -16.51 40.62
CA LYS A 783 -1.62 -17.50 41.32
C LYS A 783 -0.48 -16.81 42.06
N SER A 784 -0.16 -17.34 43.22
CA SER A 784 1.05 -16.95 43.95
C SER A 784 2.27 -17.75 43.49
N GLU A 785 3.47 -17.24 43.79
CA GLU A 785 4.75 -17.96 43.58
C GLU A 785 4.74 -19.34 44.27
N LYS A 786 4.14 -19.45 45.45
CA LYS A 786 4.09 -20.69 46.24
C LYS A 786 3.25 -21.80 45.60
N SER A 787 2.32 -21.45 44.70
CA SER A 787 1.46 -22.44 44.04
C SER A 787 2.22 -23.43 43.15
N ARG A 788 3.39 -23.05 42.65
CA ARG A 788 4.18 -23.80 41.63
C ARG A 788 3.41 -24.12 40.34
N TYR A 789 2.22 -23.55 40.14
CA TYR A 789 1.41 -23.77 38.95
C TYR A 789 1.87 -22.88 37.80
N GLU A 790 1.69 -23.39 36.59
CA GLU A 790 1.86 -22.67 35.34
C GLU A 790 0.49 -22.07 34.94
N ILE A 791 0.41 -20.76 34.66
CA ILE A 791 -0.90 -20.06 34.58
C ILE A 791 -1.74 -20.55 33.39
N TYR A 792 -1.14 -20.88 32.25
CA TYR A 792 -1.85 -21.24 31.03
C TYR A 792 -2.50 -22.62 31.16
N ARG A 793 -1.71 -23.69 31.31
CA ARG A 793 -2.21 -25.07 31.33
C ARG A 793 -2.84 -25.45 32.66
N ARG A 794 -2.18 -25.15 33.80
CA ARG A 794 -2.64 -25.64 35.12
C ARG A 794 -3.77 -24.80 35.70
N VAL A 795 -3.94 -23.55 35.27
CA VAL A 795 -5.03 -22.68 35.70
C VAL A 795 -6.02 -22.42 34.57
N LEU A 796 -5.63 -21.72 33.51
CA LEU A 796 -6.56 -21.23 32.47
C LEU A 796 -7.21 -22.37 31.67
N VAL A 797 -6.45 -23.29 31.06
CA VAL A 797 -7.02 -24.42 30.31
C VAL A 797 -7.95 -25.28 31.18
N LYS A 798 -7.59 -25.51 32.45
CA LYS A 798 -8.42 -26.27 33.39
C LYS A 798 -9.70 -25.55 33.79
N LYS A 799 -9.64 -24.24 34.01
CA LYS A 799 -10.78 -23.44 34.45
C LYS A 799 -11.72 -23.05 33.30
N LEU A 800 -11.16 -22.71 32.14
CA LEU A 800 -11.90 -22.40 30.92
C LEU A 800 -12.50 -23.64 30.26
N LYS A 801 -11.90 -24.83 30.50
CA LYS A 801 -12.30 -26.12 29.89
C LYS A 801 -12.30 -26.11 28.36
N ALA A 802 -11.55 -25.21 27.72
CA ALA A 802 -11.52 -24.99 26.28
C ALA A 802 -10.08 -25.07 25.72
N THR A 803 -9.97 -25.20 24.40
CA THR A 803 -8.71 -24.93 23.68
C THR A 803 -8.43 -23.43 23.74
N ILE A 804 -7.16 -23.03 23.80
CA ILE A 804 -6.76 -21.61 23.80
C ILE A 804 -5.79 -21.31 22.66
N LYS A 805 -5.98 -20.17 21.99
CA LYS A 805 -4.97 -19.56 21.11
C LYS A 805 -4.25 -18.47 21.88
N VAL A 806 -2.91 -18.48 21.87
CA VAL A 806 -2.10 -17.64 22.76
C VAL A 806 -1.09 -16.82 21.97
N TRP A 807 -1.13 -15.49 22.18
CA TRP A 807 -0.07 -14.56 21.80
C TRP A 807 0.83 -14.30 23.00
N THR A 808 2.08 -14.73 22.92
CA THR A 808 3.05 -14.63 24.02
C THR A 808 4.46 -14.88 23.51
N THR A 809 5.45 -14.23 24.13
CA THR A 809 6.85 -14.66 24.04
C THR A 809 7.04 -16.01 24.70
N ARG A 810 8.09 -16.73 24.29
CA ARG A 810 8.27 -18.15 24.59
C ARG A 810 9.72 -18.48 24.85
N ASP A 811 9.95 -19.47 25.69
CA ASP A 811 11.26 -20.11 25.83
C ASP A 811 11.39 -21.33 24.89
N LYS A 812 12.57 -21.95 24.83
CA LYS A 812 12.81 -23.14 23.99
C LYS A 812 12.15 -24.41 24.53
N THR A 813 11.51 -24.36 25.70
CA THR A 813 11.04 -25.55 26.43
C THR A 813 9.55 -25.77 26.32
N LEU A 814 8.76 -24.70 26.28
CA LEU A 814 7.30 -24.76 26.14
C LEU A 814 6.90 -24.57 24.67
N LYS A 815 6.24 -25.59 24.10
CA LYS A 815 5.72 -25.62 22.73
C LYS A 815 4.19 -25.64 22.73
N SER A 816 3.57 -25.69 21.55
CA SER A 816 2.16 -26.06 21.43
C SER A 816 1.90 -27.36 22.19
N ASP A 817 0.81 -27.41 22.97
CA ASP A 817 0.48 -28.56 23.81
C ASP A 817 -0.87 -29.11 23.41
N CYS A 818 -0.85 -30.26 22.73
CA CYS A 818 -2.05 -30.92 22.22
C CYS A 818 -2.27 -32.30 22.88
N ARG A 819 -1.70 -32.50 24.07
CA ARG A 819 -1.78 -33.77 24.81
C ARG A 819 -3.12 -34.01 25.51
N ILE A 820 -3.99 -33.01 25.59
CA ILE A 820 -5.30 -33.14 26.22
C ILE A 820 -6.34 -33.13 25.12
N LEU A 821 -7.02 -34.26 24.92
CA LEU A 821 -8.07 -34.40 23.91
C LEU A 821 -9.13 -33.28 24.09
N GLY A 822 -9.30 -32.44 23.08
CA GLY A 822 -10.24 -31.32 23.07
C GLY A 822 -9.83 -30.05 23.85
N ARG A 823 -8.64 -29.98 24.46
CA ARG A 823 -8.16 -28.81 25.23
C ARG A 823 -6.69 -28.50 24.95
N ASN A 824 -6.44 -27.88 23.81
CA ASN A 824 -5.09 -27.61 23.31
C ASN A 824 -4.60 -26.20 23.66
N ILE A 825 -3.28 -26.02 23.67
CA ILE A 825 -2.63 -24.71 23.64
C ILE A 825 -2.05 -24.52 22.24
N LYS A 826 -2.71 -23.67 21.44
CA LYS A 826 -2.25 -23.25 20.11
C LYS A 826 -1.54 -21.91 20.24
N LEU A 827 -0.39 -21.77 19.60
CA LEU A 827 0.42 -20.56 19.74
C LEU A 827 0.33 -19.74 18.45
N VAL A 828 0.02 -18.44 18.58
CA VAL A 828 -0.14 -17.53 17.45
C VAL A 828 1.24 -17.23 16.83
N ILE A 829 1.30 -17.26 15.49
CA ILE A 829 2.52 -17.04 14.71
C ILE A 829 2.77 -15.52 14.55
N SER A 830 4.01 -15.09 14.80
CA SER A 830 4.48 -13.72 14.53
C SER A 830 4.81 -13.54 13.03
N PRO A 831 4.56 -12.36 12.43
CA PRO A 831 3.92 -11.18 13.00
C PRO A 831 2.39 -11.22 12.97
N ILE A 832 1.75 -10.37 13.79
CA ILE A 832 0.29 -10.10 13.76
C ILE A 832 0.02 -8.68 13.24
N ALA A 833 -1.23 -8.40 12.86
CA ALA A 833 -1.69 -7.06 12.50
C ALA A 833 -2.96 -6.70 13.27
N VAL A 834 -2.92 -5.60 14.03
CA VAL A 834 -4.07 -5.01 14.73
C VAL A 834 -4.65 -3.90 13.86
N ASN A 835 -5.71 -4.22 13.09
CA ASN A 835 -6.37 -3.28 12.18
C ASN A 835 -5.39 -2.46 11.30
N GLY A 836 -4.45 -3.16 10.66
CA GLY A 836 -3.41 -2.57 9.80
C GLY A 836 -2.14 -2.09 10.51
N GLN A 837 -2.07 -2.12 11.85
CA GLN A 837 -0.84 -1.87 12.60
C GLN A 837 -0.11 -3.18 12.92
N ALA A 838 1.12 -3.32 12.43
CA ALA A 838 1.92 -4.52 12.63
C ALA A 838 2.45 -4.64 14.07
N SER A 839 2.51 -5.86 14.61
CA SER A 839 3.21 -6.20 15.86
C SER A 839 3.94 -7.54 15.73
N SER A 840 5.08 -7.69 16.40
CA SER A 840 5.88 -8.92 16.42
C SER A 840 6.22 -9.32 17.84
N LEU A 841 6.45 -10.62 18.10
CA LEU A 841 6.75 -11.13 19.45
C LEU A 841 8.00 -10.48 20.07
N GLU A 842 8.97 -10.04 19.26
CA GLU A 842 10.20 -9.40 19.71
C GLU A 842 9.98 -7.98 20.22
N ASN A 843 8.92 -7.32 19.73
CA ASN A 843 8.64 -5.92 20.00
C ASN A 843 7.29 -5.72 20.69
N ASP A 844 6.61 -6.78 21.10
CA ASP A 844 5.34 -6.73 21.81
C ASP A 844 5.50 -7.34 23.21
N VAL A 845 5.19 -6.56 24.24
CA VAL A 845 5.26 -7.03 25.63
C VAL A 845 3.89 -7.46 26.17
N SER A 846 2.85 -7.46 25.34
CA SER A 846 1.54 -7.99 25.71
C SER A 846 1.51 -9.51 25.65
N GLN A 847 0.70 -10.10 26.53
CA GLN A 847 0.33 -11.50 26.49
C GLN A 847 -1.18 -11.61 26.56
N TRP A 848 -1.77 -12.30 25.60
CA TRP A 848 -3.21 -12.51 25.57
C TRP A 848 -3.57 -13.86 25.00
N LEU A 849 -4.78 -14.32 25.32
CA LEU A 849 -5.35 -15.52 24.73
C LEU A 849 -6.83 -15.36 24.42
N ILE A 850 -7.32 -16.26 23.58
CA ILE A 850 -8.74 -16.46 23.29
C ILE A 850 -9.12 -17.94 23.40
N SER A 851 -10.38 -18.22 23.75
CA SER A 851 -10.91 -19.60 23.90
C SER A 851 -11.55 -20.16 22.63
N GLU A 852 -11.36 -21.44 22.32
CA GLU A 852 -12.03 -22.18 21.24
C GLU A 852 -12.68 -23.49 21.73
N PRO A 853 -13.99 -23.71 21.51
CA PRO A 853 -15.01 -22.70 21.19
C PRO A 853 -15.25 -21.77 22.39
N GLY A 854 -15.64 -20.51 22.16
CA GLY A 854 -16.03 -19.61 23.24
C GLY A 854 -15.98 -18.13 22.86
N ASN A 855 -16.32 -17.27 23.83
CA ASN A 855 -16.40 -15.81 23.68
C ASN A 855 -15.43 -15.08 24.62
N LYS A 856 -14.34 -15.73 25.04
CA LYS A 856 -13.45 -15.19 26.07
C LYS A 856 -12.15 -14.68 25.48
N PHE A 857 -11.82 -13.45 25.84
CA PHE A 857 -10.51 -12.83 25.65
C PHE A 857 -9.85 -12.67 27.02
N CYS A 858 -8.58 -13.03 27.16
CA CYS A 858 -7.85 -12.82 28.41
C CYS A 858 -6.54 -12.09 28.18
N ALA A 859 -6.28 -11.06 28.99
CA ALA A 859 -4.95 -10.47 29.15
C ALA A 859 -4.21 -11.17 30.30
N ILE A 860 -2.95 -11.52 30.10
CA ILE A 860 -2.10 -12.21 31.07
C ILE A 860 -0.85 -11.37 31.32
N ASP A 861 -0.35 -11.34 32.54
CA ASP A 861 0.85 -10.56 32.89
C ASP A 861 2.18 -11.30 32.65
N LYS A 862 2.14 -12.64 32.53
CA LYS A 862 3.32 -13.49 32.38
C LYS A 862 3.40 -14.16 31.01
N PRO A 863 4.60 -14.22 30.40
CA PRO A 863 4.82 -14.98 29.18
C PRO A 863 4.76 -16.49 29.44
N TYR A 864 4.53 -17.25 28.38
CA TYR A 864 4.53 -18.70 28.39
C TYR A 864 5.95 -19.28 28.47
N HIS A 865 6.59 -19.04 29.62
CA HIS A 865 7.92 -19.55 29.98
C HIS A 865 7.81 -20.55 31.13
N LYS A 866 8.70 -21.54 31.20
CA LYS A 866 8.74 -22.53 32.30
C LYS A 866 9.10 -21.88 33.65
N SER A 867 9.93 -20.84 33.63
CA SER A 867 10.33 -20.10 34.83
C SER A 867 9.15 -19.51 35.60
N GLN A 868 8.06 -19.15 34.90
CA GLN A 868 6.87 -18.54 35.51
C GLN A 868 6.25 -19.39 36.63
N THR A 869 6.49 -20.70 36.64
CA THR A 869 5.97 -21.60 37.70
C THR A 869 6.43 -21.18 39.08
N LYS A 870 7.57 -20.47 39.18
CA LYS A 870 8.11 -19.94 40.44
C LYS A 870 7.84 -18.44 40.62
N GLU A 871 6.90 -17.89 39.87
CA GLU A 871 6.55 -16.46 39.90
C GLU A 871 5.03 -16.31 40.14
N PRO A 872 4.57 -15.20 40.73
CA PRO A 872 3.15 -14.89 40.76
C PRO A 872 2.65 -14.46 39.36
N SER A 873 1.35 -14.61 39.10
CA SER A 873 0.74 -14.20 37.82
C SER A 873 -0.74 -13.90 37.99
N MET A 874 -1.26 -13.03 37.12
CA MET A 874 -2.65 -12.66 36.99
C MET A 874 -3.10 -12.73 35.53
N ALA A 875 -4.32 -13.20 35.31
CA ALA A 875 -5.02 -13.13 34.03
C ALA A 875 -6.42 -12.53 34.22
N VAL A 876 -6.77 -11.58 33.37
CA VAL A 876 -8.07 -10.89 33.36
C VAL A 876 -8.81 -11.31 32.09
N CYS A 877 -9.89 -12.06 32.25
CA CYS A 877 -10.67 -12.64 31.17
C CYS A 877 -12.03 -11.94 31.04
N ILE A 878 -12.32 -11.38 29.87
CA ILE A 878 -13.57 -10.71 29.51
C ILE A 878 -14.41 -11.68 28.68
N ASP A 879 -15.68 -11.85 29.05
CA ASP A 879 -16.66 -12.62 28.31
C ASP A 879 -17.46 -11.71 27.37
N ASP A 880 -16.96 -11.53 26.14
CA ASP A 880 -17.57 -10.66 25.13
C ASP A 880 -17.25 -11.19 23.72
N ALA A 881 -18.31 -11.47 22.95
CA ALA A 881 -18.20 -12.04 21.62
C ALA A 881 -17.54 -11.08 20.61
N THR A 882 -17.72 -9.77 20.78
CA THR A 882 -17.16 -8.75 19.88
C THR A 882 -15.66 -8.65 20.06
N ILE A 883 -15.18 -8.49 21.30
CA ILE A 883 -13.76 -8.47 21.65
C ILE A 883 -13.10 -9.79 21.23
N PHE A 884 -13.74 -10.92 21.53
CA PHE A 884 -13.27 -12.22 21.07
C PHE A 884 -13.11 -12.28 19.55
N GLY A 885 -14.13 -11.82 18.79
CA GLY A 885 -14.11 -11.81 17.33
C GLY A 885 -12.92 -11.05 16.75
N HIS A 886 -12.60 -9.87 17.29
CA HIS A 886 -11.44 -9.09 16.88
C HIS A 886 -10.12 -9.80 17.13
N PHE A 887 -9.92 -10.35 18.32
CA PHE A 887 -8.69 -11.05 18.66
C PHE A 887 -8.57 -12.41 17.94
N ASN A 888 -9.69 -13.03 17.58
CA ASN A 888 -9.68 -14.25 16.76
C ASN A 888 -9.23 -13.99 15.33
N LEU A 889 -9.60 -12.85 14.74
CA LEU A 889 -9.07 -12.41 13.43
C LEU A 889 -7.56 -12.13 13.51
N ILE A 890 -7.11 -11.46 14.57
CA ILE A 890 -5.67 -11.17 14.80
C ILE A 890 -4.87 -12.48 14.94
N GLY A 891 -5.41 -13.45 15.70
CA GLY A 891 -4.77 -14.72 16.02
C GLY A 891 -5.08 -15.89 15.07
N GLN A 892 -5.43 -15.60 13.81
CA GLN A 892 -5.86 -16.63 12.85
C GLN A 892 -4.75 -17.64 12.50
N ASN A 893 -3.50 -17.19 12.44
CA ASN A 893 -2.34 -18.01 12.10
C ASN A 893 -1.73 -18.61 13.37
N VAL A 894 -1.78 -19.92 13.50
CA VAL A 894 -1.26 -20.65 14.68
C VAL A 894 -0.30 -21.75 14.26
N GLU A 895 0.66 -22.06 15.13
CA GLU A 895 1.56 -23.18 14.92
C GLU A 895 0.83 -24.51 14.96
N ASN A 896 1.23 -25.41 14.07
CA ASN A 896 0.77 -26.79 14.10
C ASN A 896 1.20 -27.45 15.42
N CYS A 897 0.34 -28.33 15.94
CA CYS A 897 0.70 -29.22 17.04
C CYS A 897 1.86 -30.11 16.58
N THR A 898 2.92 -30.19 17.39
CA THR A 898 4.04 -31.12 17.19
C THR A 898 4.20 -32.04 18.38
#